data_AF-T5A8N1-F1
#
_entry.id   AF-T5A8N1-F1
#
_cell.length_a   1.000
_cell.length_b   1.000
_cell.length_c   1.000
_cell.angle_alpha   90.00
_cell.angle_beta   90.00
_cell.angle_gamma   90.00
#
_symmetry.space_group_name_H-M   'P 1'
#
loop_
_entity.id
_entity.type
_entity.pdbx_description
1 polymer ?
#
loop_
_entity_poly.entity_id
_entity_poly.type
_entity_poly.pdbx_seq_one_letter_code
_entity_poly.pdbx_strand_id
1 'polypeptide(L)'
;MNNLFRDQISTFSMSQSTGNVTSEPGKLADFAAAVSSGEQNELQEVLACMNVEERMQKALIVLKKELMNAQLQSKITKDVENKISKRQREYWLMEQMKGIRRELGLESDGKDKMVEKFGKKAGKLAMPEAVRKIFDEELNKLAHLETAASEFNVTRNYLDWLTQIPWGQRSAENFGIPHAVKILDEDHYGLQDVKDRILEFIAVGKLRGTVEGKILCFVGPPGVGKTSIGKSIARALNRQYYRFSVGGLTDVAEIKGHRRTYVGALPGRIVQALKKCQTENPLILIDEIDKIGRGYQGDPSSALLELLDPEQNNSFLDHYMDVPVDLSKVLFVCTANMTDTIPRPLLDRMELITLSGYVANEKKAIANRYLAPAAKEAAGLKEAHVELTGEAIEELIKSYCRESGVRNLKKQIEKVYRKSALKIVQELGEEVLPEDEALTEEGKSALQAEERKAGDADEGGEKAATTSGEVETTEKPRIPLRVPDSVRVEIGKDNLTDYLGPPVFTSDRLYDVSPPGVSMGLAWTQMGGAAMYIESILQAPLRPSTRPQLEITGNLKSVMKESTTIAYSFAKSFMVKQFANNHFFDKAKLHLHVPDGAVSKDGPSAGITMATSLLSLALDAPVNPTVAMTGELTLTGKVLRIGGLREKTVAARRAGCKTVIFPSDNTSDWLELPENIKEGLEGHAVGWYGEVFDLVFPDLDRKQANQCKMCAGVEKPTEKEEHERPQEDE
;
A
#
# COMPACT_ATOMS: atom_id res chain seq x y z
N MET A 1 -26.65 -62.55 49.86
CA MET A 1 -27.84 -63.40 49.64
C MET A 1 -29.01 -62.76 50.38
N ASN A 2 -30.17 -62.64 49.73
CA ASN A 2 -31.32 -61.90 50.21
C ASN A 2 -32.01 -62.66 51.38
N ASN A 3 -32.27 -62.02 52.53
CA ASN A 3 -32.86 -62.69 53.72
C ASN A 3 -34.24 -63.32 53.41
N LEU A 4 -34.99 -62.73 52.48
CA LEU A 4 -36.26 -63.26 51.95
C LEU A 4 -36.13 -64.66 51.33
N PHE A 5 -34.99 -64.96 50.70
CA PHE A 5 -34.74 -66.25 50.04
C PHE A 5 -34.53 -67.37 51.07
N ARG A 6 -33.86 -67.03 52.18
CA ARG A 6 -33.65 -67.95 53.30
C ARG A 6 -34.96 -68.26 54.03
N ASP A 7 -35.82 -67.24 54.17
CA ASP A 7 -37.15 -67.39 54.78
C ASP A 7 -38.14 -68.17 53.88
N GLN A 8 -38.07 -68.02 52.56
CA GLN A 8 -38.89 -68.82 51.64
C GLN A 8 -38.49 -70.30 51.64
N ILE A 9 -37.18 -70.59 51.64
CA ILE A 9 -36.67 -71.96 51.76
C ILE A 9 -37.05 -72.56 53.12
N SER A 10 -36.93 -71.81 54.21
CA SER A 10 -37.31 -72.30 55.54
C SER A 10 -38.81 -72.56 55.63
N THR A 11 -39.65 -71.65 55.10
CA THR A 11 -41.11 -71.79 55.14
C THR A 11 -41.60 -72.97 54.30
N PHE A 12 -41.03 -73.18 53.11
CA PHE A 12 -41.37 -74.32 52.26
C PHE A 12 -40.88 -75.64 52.88
N SER A 13 -39.70 -75.66 53.51
CA SER A 13 -39.17 -76.82 54.24
C SER A 13 -39.94 -77.16 55.51
N MET A 14 -40.63 -76.18 56.11
CA MET A 14 -41.47 -76.37 57.30
C MET A 14 -42.89 -76.82 56.97
N SER A 15 -43.43 -76.45 55.80
CA SER A 15 -44.82 -76.74 55.41
C SER A 15 -45.08 -78.18 54.90
N GLN A 16 -44.03 -78.95 54.58
CA GLN A 16 -44.15 -80.36 54.24
C GLN A 16 -43.33 -81.21 55.20
N SER A 17 -44.00 -82.16 55.84
CA SER A 17 -43.46 -83.14 56.79
C SER A 17 -42.03 -83.58 56.46
N THR A 18 -41.14 -83.42 57.43
CA THR A 18 -39.76 -83.88 57.49
C THR A 18 -39.57 -85.27 56.89
N GLY A 19 -39.01 -85.32 55.68
CA GLY A 19 -38.63 -86.57 55.01
C GLY A 19 -38.58 -86.44 53.48
N ASN A 20 -37.49 -85.86 52.97
CA ASN A 20 -37.00 -85.98 51.59
C ASN A 20 -37.86 -85.39 50.44
N VAL A 21 -37.89 -84.06 50.31
CA VAL A 21 -38.23 -83.39 49.03
C VAL A 21 -37.31 -83.89 47.89
N THR A 22 -36.09 -84.32 48.22
CA THR A 22 -35.12 -84.91 47.31
C THR A 22 -35.41 -86.36 46.89
N SER A 23 -36.29 -87.10 47.59
CA SER A 23 -36.63 -88.48 47.21
C SER A 23 -37.85 -88.59 46.32
N GLU A 24 -38.67 -87.53 46.23
CA GLU A 24 -39.81 -87.47 45.31
C GLU A 24 -39.49 -86.52 44.16
N PRO A 25 -39.18 -87.04 42.95
CA PRO A 25 -38.69 -86.22 41.86
C PRO A 25 -39.70 -85.12 41.43
N GLY A 26 -41.01 -85.42 41.43
CA GLY A 26 -42.03 -84.43 41.06
C GLY A 26 -42.03 -83.19 41.97
N LYS A 27 -41.95 -83.38 43.30
CA LYS A 27 -41.95 -82.27 44.26
C LYS A 27 -40.67 -81.45 44.20
N LEU A 28 -39.53 -82.08 43.91
CA LEU A 28 -38.27 -81.37 43.72
C LEU A 28 -38.29 -80.47 42.48
N ALA A 29 -38.92 -80.92 41.39
CA ALA A 29 -39.09 -80.09 40.19
C ALA A 29 -40.01 -78.88 40.45
N ASP A 30 -41.08 -79.07 41.22
CA ASP A 30 -41.99 -77.98 41.60
C ASP A 30 -41.31 -76.98 42.55
N PHE A 31 -40.47 -77.47 43.48
CA PHE A 31 -39.64 -76.61 44.35
C PHE A 31 -38.60 -75.83 43.56
N ALA A 32 -37.92 -76.47 42.61
CA ALA A 32 -36.97 -75.83 41.71
C ALA A 32 -37.62 -74.69 40.90
N ALA A 33 -38.84 -74.92 40.41
CA ALA A 33 -39.62 -73.88 39.72
C ALA A 33 -40.01 -72.73 40.68
N ALA A 34 -40.46 -73.04 41.91
CA ALA A 34 -40.87 -72.03 42.88
C ALA A 34 -39.73 -71.11 43.35
N VAL A 35 -38.51 -71.63 43.43
CA VAL A 35 -37.32 -70.89 43.88
C VAL A 35 -36.66 -70.10 42.74
N SER A 36 -36.98 -70.44 41.49
CA SER A 36 -36.42 -69.77 40.33
C SER A 36 -37.25 -68.56 39.91
N SER A 37 -36.57 -67.48 39.53
CA SER A 37 -37.17 -66.26 38.98
C SER A 37 -37.45 -66.40 37.46
N GLY A 38 -37.86 -67.59 37.00
CA GLY A 38 -38.06 -67.89 35.57
C GLY A 38 -39.24 -67.17 34.95
N GLU A 39 -39.30 -67.08 33.61
CA GLU A 39 -40.47 -66.52 32.93
C GLU A 39 -41.72 -67.34 33.22
N GLN A 40 -42.88 -66.66 33.34
CA GLN A 40 -44.15 -67.26 33.73
C GLN A 40 -44.53 -68.47 32.85
N ASN A 41 -44.23 -68.40 31.55
CA ASN A 41 -44.48 -69.48 30.59
C ASN A 41 -43.60 -70.71 30.87
N GLU A 42 -42.32 -70.52 31.19
CA GLU A 42 -41.39 -71.61 31.49
C GLU A 42 -41.76 -72.33 32.79
N LEU A 43 -42.15 -71.56 33.82
CA LEU A 43 -42.63 -72.11 35.09
C LEU A 43 -43.94 -72.89 34.90
N GLN A 44 -44.86 -72.36 34.09
CA GLN A 44 -46.11 -73.04 33.75
C GLN A 44 -45.87 -74.34 32.98
N GLU A 45 -44.88 -74.37 32.08
CA GLU A 45 -44.51 -75.58 31.36
C GLU A 45 -43.96 -76.69 32.26
N VAL A 46 -43.21 -76.34 33.31
CA VAL A 46 -42.77 -77.31 34.33
C VAL A 46 -43.99 -77.89 35.03
N LEU A 47 -44.92 -77.05 35.49
CA LEU A 47 -46.12 -77.49 36.22
C LEU A 47 -47.11 -78.29 35.37
N ALA A 48 -47.19 -78.02 34.06
CA ALA A 48 -48.11 -78.70 33.14
C ALA A 48 -47.60 -80.08 32.67
N CYS A 49 -46.29 -80.35 32.76
CA CYS A 49 -45.70 -81.58 32.27
C CYS A 49 -45.98 -82.75 33.25
N MET A 50 -46.75 -83.76 32.83
CA MET A 50 -47.08 -84.91 33.71
C MET A 50 -45.97 -85.97 33.75
N ASN A 51 -45.07 -85.98 32.76
CA ASN A 51 -43.91 -86.88 32.74
C ASN A 51 -42.83 -86.34 33.67
N VAL A 52 -42.50 -87.12 34.70
CA VAL A 52 -41.58 -86.72 35.77
C VAL A 52 -40.15 -86.49 35.27
N GLU A 53 -39.68 -87.27 34.29
CA GLU A 53 -38.32 -87.14 33.77
C GLU A 53 -38.16 -85.87 32.92
N GLU A 54 -39.13 -85.59 32.05
CA GLU A 54 -39.17 -84.37 31.25
C GLU A 54 -39.35 -83.13 32.13
N ARG A 55 -40.23 -83.22 33.15
CA ARG A 55 -40.44 -82.13 34.12
C ARG A 55 -39.14 -81.76 34.83
N MET A 56 -38.34 -82.75 35.23
CA MET A 56 -37.04 -82.52 35.86
C MET A 56 -36.03 -81.83 34.95
N GLN A 57 -35.97 -82.22 33.68
CA GLN A 57 -35.08 -81.56 32.72
C GLN A 57 -35.47 -80.09 32.52
N LYS A 58 -36.77 -79.80 32.40
CA LYS A 58 -37.27 -78.42 32.30
C LYS A 58 -36.96 -77.60 33.54
N ALA A 59 -37.21 -78.15 34.73
CA ALA A 59 -36.90 -77.47 36.00
C ALA A 59 -35.39 -77.19 36.15
N LEU A 60 -34.53 -78.13 35.73
CA LEU A 60 -33.08 -77.95 35.76
C LEU A 60 -32.60 -76.82 34.83
N ILE A 61 -33.21 -76.66 33.65
CA ILE A 61 -32.87 -75.57 32.72
C ILE A 61 -33.16 -74.22 33.37
N VAL A 62 -34.35 -74.08 33.97
CA VAL A 62 -34.79 -72.86 34.64
C VAL A 62 -33.85 -72.53 35.83
N LEU A 63 -33.49 -73.53 36.64
CA LEU A 63 -32.52 -73.39 37.73
C LEU A 63 -31.11 -73.00 37.25
N LYS A 64 -30.64 -73.55 36.13
CA LYS A 64 -29.33 -73.20 35.54
C LYS A 64 -29.29 -71.74 35.08
N LYS A 65 -30.37 -71.24 34.51
CA LYS A 65 -30.49 -69.81 34.13
C LYS A 65 -30.38 -68.92 35.36
N GLU A 66 -31.08 -69.28 36.45
CA GLU A 66 -31.04 -68.52 37.69
C GLU A 66 -29.64 -68.49 38.32
N LEU A 67 -28.94 -69.63 38.32
CA LEU A 67 -27.56 -69.72 38.79
C LEU A 67 -26.63 -68.80 37.98
N MET A 68 -26.79 -68.77 36.65
CA MET A 68 -25.98 -67.93 35.77
C MET A 68 -26.25 -66.43 36.02
N ASN A 69 -27.51 -66.05 36.21
CA ASN A 69 -27.89 -64.68 36.57
C ASN A 69 -27.27 -64.25 37.91
N ALA A 70 -27.32 -65.10 38.94
CA ALA A 70 -26.73 -64.82 40.24
C ALA A 70 -25.19 -64.68 40.17
N GLN A 71 -24.52 -65.52 39.38
CA GLN A 71 -23.09 -65.41 39.12
C GLN A 71 -22.73 -64.11 38.40
N LEU A 72 -23.53 -63.70 37.41
CA LEU A 72 -23.33 -62.45 36.69
C LEU A 72 -23.49 -61.23 37.61
N GLN A 73 -24.53 -61.20 38.45
CA GLN A 73 -24.74 -60.13 39.43
C GLN A 73 -23.57 -60.03 40.41
N SER A 74 -23.07 -61.16 40.92
CA SER A 74 -21.89 -61.19 41.80
C SER A 74 -20.63 -60.64 41.11
N LYS A 75 -20.43 -60.98 39.83
CA LYS A 75 -19.31 -60.48 39.03
C LYS A 75 -19.40 -58.97 38.79
N ILE A 76 -20.58 -58.48 38.39
CA ILE A 76 -20.84 -57.04 38.19
C ILE A 76 -20.57 -56.26 39.49
N THR A 77 -21.02 -56.79 40.64
CA THR A 77 -20.83 -56.13 41.93
C THR A 77 -19.33 -55.97 42.25
N LYS A 78 -18.53 -57.02 42.02
CA LYS A 78 -17.07 -56.96 42.20
C LYS A 78 -16.39 -55.99 41.23
N ASP A 79 -16.80 -55.94 39.97
CA ASP A 79 -16.24 -55.02 38.98
C ASP A 79 -16.56 -53.55 39.31
N VAL A 80 -17.76 -53.29 39.83
CA VAL A 80 -18.17 -51.96 40.31
C VAL A 80 -17.34 -51.55 41.53
N GLU A 81 -17.18 -52.42 42.53
CA GLU A 81 -16.32 -52.17 43.70
C GLU A 81 -14.88 -51.86 43.30
N ASN A 82 -14.31 -52.63 42.36
CA ASN A 82 -12.95 -52.40 41.85
C ASN A 82 -12.81 -51.04 41.15
N LYS A 83 -13.79 -50.64 40.33
CA LYS A 83 -13.81 -49.30 39.71
C LYS A 83 -13.93 -48.18 40.74
N ILE A 84 -14.77 -48.35 41.76
CA ILE A 84 -14.95 -47.35 42.83
C ILE A 84 -13.64 -47.20 43.62
N SER A 85 -13.01 -48.31 44.00
CA SER A 85 -11.71 -48.35 44.68
C SER A 85 -10.62 -47.60 43.89
N LYS A 86 -10.50 -47.88 42.58
CA LYS A 86 -9.53 -47.20 41.72
C LYS A 86 -9.77 -45.69 41.67
N ARG A 87 -11.03 -45.27 41.53
CA ARG A 87 -11.42 -43.85 41.47
C ARG A 87 -11.20 -43.13 42.80
N GLN A 88 -11.47 -43.77 43.92
CA GLN A 88 -11.16 -43.25 45.26
C GLN A 88 -9.65 -43.10 45.45
N ARG A 89 -8.85 -44.07 44.99
CA ARG A 89 -7.39 -44.00 45.08
C ARG A 89 -6.81 -42.85 44.24
N GLU A 90 -7.31 -42.66 43.01
CA GLU A 90 -6.95 -41.53 42.16
C GLU A 90 -7.34 -40.18 42.79
N TYR A 91 -8.54 -40.09 43.35
CA TYR A 91 -9.00 -38.90 44.08
C TYR A 91 -8.08 -38.57 45.26
N TRP A 92 -7.72 -39.57 46.05
CA TRP A 92 -6.85 -39.38 47.21
C TRP A 92 -5.42 -38.97 46.84
N LEU A 93 -4.85 -39.55 45.77
CA LEU A 93 -3.55 -39.15 45.24
C LEU A 93 -3.56 -37.72 44.69
N MET A 94 -4.63 -37.29 44.02
CA MET A 94 -4.81 -35.92 43.57
C MET A 94 -4.87 -34.93 44.75
N GLU A 95 -5.60 -35.28 45.81
CA GLU A 95 -5.72 -34.45 47.00
C GLU A 95 -4.39 -34.33 47.75
N GLN A 96 -3.64 -35.44 47.87
CA GLN A 96 -2.28 -35.41 48.40
C GLN A 96 -1.32 -34.60 47.54
N MET A 97 -1.36 -34.75 46.22
CA MET A 97 -0.54 -33.94 45.30
C MET A 97 -0.87 -32.45 45.43
N LYS A 98 -2.15 -32.11 45.62
CA LYS A 98 -2.59 -30.72 45.84
C LYS A 98 -2.11 -30.17 47.18
N GLY A 99 -2.12 -30.99 48.24
CA GLY A 99 -1.54 -30.65 49.54
C GLY A 99 -0.03 -30.44 49.48
N ILE A 100 0.71 -31.36 48.86
CA ILE A 100 2.16 -31.29 48.67
C ILE A 100 2.55 -30.06 47.85
N ARG A 101 1.84 -29.77 46.74
CA ARG A 101 2.08 -28.57 45.93
C ARG A 101 1.88 -27.27 46.73
N ARG A 102 0.93 -27.26 47.67
CA ARG A 102 0.65 -26.11 48.54
C ARG A 102 1.72 -25.91 49.60
N GLU A 103 2.20 -26.99 50.22
CA GLU A 103 3.29 -26.95 51.21
C GLU A 103 4.64 -26.58 50.59
N LEU A 104 4.90 -26.98 49.33
CA LEU A 104 6.13 -26.64 48.59
C LEU A 104 6.17 -25.19 48.08
N GLY A 105 5.12 -24.38 48.30
CA GLY A 105 5.09 -22.97 47.86
C GLY A 105 5.00 -22.77 46.34
N LEU A 106 4.66 -23.82 45.58
CA LEU A 106 4.49 -23.79 44.12
C LEU A 106 3.07 -23.33 43.74
N GLU A 107 2.54 -22.28 44.39
CA GLU A 107 1.14 -21.82 44.25
C GLU A 107 0.79 -21.18 42.89
N SER A 108 1.64 -21.32 41.88
CA SER A 108 1.18 -21.23 40.51
C SER A 108 2.18 -21.94 39.61
N ASP A 109 1.76 -22.96 38.89
CA ASP A 109 2.45 -23.30 37.66
C ASP A 109 2.50 -22.02 36.79
N GLY A 110 3.61 -21.74 36.10
CA GLY A 110 3.70 -20.57 35.20
C GLY A 110 2.56 -20.51 34.18
N LYS A 111 1.94 -21.66 33.92
CA LYS A 111 0.73 -21.88 33.14
C LYS A 111 -0.52 -21.24 33.76
N ASP A 112 -0.79 -21.45 35.05
CA ASP A 112 -1.99 -20.93 35.72
C ASP A 112 -1.96 -19.40 35.81
N LYS A 113 -0.79 -18.83 36.13
CA LYS A 113 -0.56 -17.38 36.07
C LYS A 113 -0.81 -16.80 34.67
N MET A 114 -0.46 -17.55 33.62
CA MET A 114 -0.66 -17.13 32.24
C MET A 114 -2.15 -17.13 31.85
N VAL A 115 -2.89 -18.18 32.22
CA VAL A 115 -4.34 -18.28 32.01
C VAL A 115 -5.07 -17.14 32.74
N GLU A 116 -4.72 -16.88 34.01
CA GLU A 116 -5.30 -15.78 34.79
C GLU A 116 -4.97 -14.41 34.16
N LYS A 117 -3.75 -14.24 33.63
CA LYS A 117 -3.34 -13.01 32.93
C LYS A 117 -4.18 -12.76 31.68
N PHE A 118 -4.43 -13.81 30.86
CA PHE A 118 -5.30 -13.69 29.68
C PHE A 118 -6.75 -13.39 30.07
N GLY A 119 -7.28 -14.05 31.10
CA GLY A 119 -8.61 -13.76 31.64
C GLY A 119 -8.76 -12.30 32.11
N LYS A 120 -7.77 -11.78 32.86
CA LYS A 120 -7.75 -10.37 33.30
C LYS A 120 -7.68 -9.38 32.12
N LYS A 121 -6.93 -9.70 31.06
CA LYS A 121 -6.89 -8.88 29.84
C LYS A 121 -8.22 -8.88 29.11
N ALA A 122 -8.81 -10.06 28.90
CA ALA A 122 -10.10 -10.20 28.22
C ALA A 122 -11.23 -9.50 28.98
N GLY A 123 -11.21 -9.51 30.32
CA GLY A 123 -12.19 -8.79 31.13
C GLY A 123 -12.20 -7.26 30.95
N LYS A 124 -11.09 -6.66 30.48
CA LYS A 124 -11.00 -5.22 30.17
C LYS A 124 -11.50 -4.86 28.76
N LEU A 125 -11.65 -5.86 27.89
CA LEU A 125 -11.97 -5.69 26.48
C LEU A 125 -13.44 -6.06 26.24
N ALA A 126 -14.14 -5.27 25.44
CA ALA A 126 -15.53 -5.57 25.08
C ALA A 126 -15.56 -6.46 23.83
N MET A 127 -15.14 -7.72 23.99
CA MET A 127 -15.15 -8.71 22.91
C MET A 127 -16.59 -9.05 22.49
N PRO A 128 -16.90 -9.10 21.18
CA PRO A 128 -18.18 -9.60 20.68
C PRO A 128 -18.45 -11.04 21.13
N GLU A 129 -19.72 -11.44 21.24
CA GLU A 129 -20.12 -12.75 21.75
C GLU A 129 -19.47 -13.92 20.98
N ALA A 130 -19.42 -13.81 19.64
CA ALA A 130 -18.79 -14.81 18.78
C ALA A 130 -17.28 -14.99 19.09
N VAL A 131 -16.58 -13.87 19.31
CA VAL A 131 -15.14 -13.86 19.63
C VAL A 131 -14.90 -14.35 21.05
N ARG A 132 -15.76 -13.97 22.00
CA ARG A 132 -15.69 -14.38 23.40
C ARG A 132 -15.81 -15.89 23.55
N LYS A 133 -16.75 -16.52 22.84
CA LYS A 133 -16.91 -17.97 22.83
C LYS A 133 -15.64 -18.69 22.37
N ILE A 134 -15.03 -18.21 21.28
CA ILE A 134 -13.79 -18.79 20.73
C ILE A 134 -12.63 -18.57 21.71
N PHE A 135 -12.54 -17.40 22.33
CA PHE A 135 -11.54 -17.13 23.37
C PHE A 135 -11.67 -18.10 24.56
N ASP A 136 -12.87 -18.32 25.07
CA ASP A 136 -13.11 -19.23 26.19
C ASP A 136 -12.80 -20.70 25.83
N GLU A 137 -13.12 -21.12 24.60
CA GLU A 137 -12.75 -22.44 24.08
C GLU A 137 -11.21 -22.61 23.97
N GLU A 138 -10.50 -21.65 23.41
CA GLU A 138 -9.04 -21.69 23.27
C GLU A 138 -8.32 -21.55 24.62
N LEU A 139 -8.88 -20.77 25.56
CA LEU A 139 -8.36 -20.65 26.92
C LEU A 139 -8.48 -21.98 27.67
N ASN A 140 -9.62 -22.67 27.52
CA ASN A 140 -9.81 -24.02 28.06
C ASN A 140 -8.84 -25.02 27.44
N LYS A 141 -8.58 -24.96 26.13
CA LYS A 141 -7.56 -25.79 25.47
C LYS A 141 -6.17 -25.53 26.06
N LEU A 142 -5.75 -24.26 26.18
CA LEU A 142 -4.45 -23.89 26.76
C LEU A 142 -4.29 -24.43 28.19
N ALA A 143 -5.35 -24.43 28.99
CA ALA A 143 -5.35 -24.94 30.36
C ALA A 143 -5.10 -26.46 30.44
N HIS A 144 -5.45 -27.23 29.42
CA HIS A 144 -5.24 -28.69 29.38
C HIS A 144 -3.96 -29.11 28.64
N LEU A 145 -3.48 -28.30 27.69
CA LEU A 145 -2.28 -28.62 26.89
C LEU A 145 -0.99 -28.64 27.72
N GLU A 146 -0.09 -29.58 27.43
CA GLU A 146 1.24 -29.62 28.05
C GLU A 146 2.13 -28.50 27.51
N THR A 147 2.98 -27.91 28.36
CA THR A 147 3.84 -26.77 28.00
C THR A 147 4.89 -27.10 26.94
N ALA A 148 5.25 -28.38 26.78
CA ALA A 148 6.23 -28.83 25.79
C ALA A 148 5.62 -29.09 24.39
N ALA A 149 4.29 -29.13 24.26
CA ALA A 149 3.62 -29.38 22.99
C ALA A 149 3.76 -28.17 22.05
N SER A 150 3.94 -28.44 20.75
CA SER A 150 3.97 -27.39 19.71
C SER A 150 2.65 -26.60 19.68
N GLU A 151 1.52 -27.28 19.90
CA GLU A 151 0.19 -26.68 19.98
C GLU A 151 0.06 -25.67 21.12
N PHE A 152 0.74 -25.88 22.25
CA PHE A 152 0.71 -24.95 23.38
C PHE A 152 1.23 -23.57 22.98
N ASN A 153 2.34 -23.53 22.24
CA ASN A 153 2.91 -22.26 21.76
C ASN A 153 2.01 -21.58 20.72
N VAL A 154 1.37 -22.36 19.83
CA VAL A 154 0.44 -21.82 18.82
C VAL A 154 -0.80 -21.21 19.49
N THR A 155 -1.46 -21.95 20.39
CA THR A 155 -2.64 -21.46 21.12
C THR A 155 -2.30 -20.27 22.03
N ARG A 156 -1.13 -20.30 22.69
CA ARG A 156 -0.64 -19.15 23.47
C ARG A 156 -0.48 -17.90 22.61
N ASN A 157 0.17 -18.03 21.45
CA ASN A 157 0.38 -16.90 20.54
C ASN A 157 -0.95 -16.38 19.99
N TYR A 158 -1.88 -17.29 19.66
CA TYR A 158 -3.23 -16.93 19.22
C TYR A 158 -3.99 -16.12 20.28
N LEU A 159 -4.02 -16.59 21.53
CA LEU A 159 -4.65 -15.89 22.65
C LEU A 159 -3.96 -14.54 22.93
N ASP A 160 -2.64 -14.44 22.75
CA ASP A 160 -1.92 -13.17 22.87
C ASP A 160 -2.33 -12.17 21.77
N TRP A 161 -2.44 -12.61 20.51
CA TRP A 161 -2.96 -11.77 19.44
C TRP A 161 -4.41 -11.33 19.68
N LEU A 162 -5.28 -12.26 20.07
CA LEU A 162 -6.70 -11.99 20.29
C LEU A 162 -6.94 -11.03 21.46
N THR A 163 -6.09 -11.07 22.50
CA THR A 163 -6.14 -10.12 23.64
C THR A 163 -5.41 -8.80 23.40
N GLN A 164 -4.64 -8.66 22.31
CA GLN A 164 -3.98 -7.40 21.93
C GLN A 164 -4.81 -6.55 20.96
N ILE A 165 -5.82 -7.15 20.34
CA ILE A 165 -6.78 -6.42 19.51
C ILE A 165 -7.68 -5.56 20.43
N PRO A 166 -7.84 -4.27 20.14
CA PRO A 166 -8.51 -3.30 21.00
C PRO A 166 -10.05 -3.38 20.92
N TRP A 167 -10.64 -4.54 21.24
CA TRP A 167 -12.09 -4.75 21.17
C TRP A 167 -12.86 -3.75 22.05
N GLY A 168 -13.76 -3.00 21.43
CA GLY A 168 -14.59 -1.95 22.01
C GLY A 168 -13.86 -0.67 22.42
N GLN A 169 -12.55 -0.55 22.17
CA GLN A 169 -11.78 0.64 22.52
C GLN A 169 -11.68 1.59 21.33
N ARG A 170 -12.21 2.80 21.48
CA ARG A 170 -12.24 3.81 20.42
C ARG A 170 -11.55 5.09 20.85
N SER A 171 -10.86 5.72 19.89
CA SER A 171 -10.38 7.09 20.05
C SER A 171 -11.55 8.08 20.01
N ALA A 172 -11.47 9.15 20.81
CA ALA A 172 -12.47 10.21 20.82
C ALA A 172 -12.30 11.07 19.56
N GLU A 173 -13.29 11.01 18.67
CA GLU A 173 -13.24 11.69 17.38
C GLU A 173 -13.59 13.17 17.51
N ASN A 174 -12.84 14.02 16.80
CA ASN A 174 -13.09 15.46 16.75
C ASN A 174 -13.61 15.86 15.36
N PHE A 175 -14.84 16.37 15.30
CA PHE A 175 -15.48 16.88 14.09
C PHE A 175 -15.55 18.42 14.04
N GLY A 176 -14.66 19.10 14.77
CA GLY A 176 -14.55 20.55 14.74
C GLY A 176 -13.97 21.05 13.42
N ILE A 177 -14.83 21.56 12.53
CA ILE A 177 -14.40 22.18 11.25
C ILE A 177 -13.32 23.27 11.47
N PRO A 178 -13.48 24.22 12.42
CA PRO A 178 -12.45 25.24 12.65
C PRO A 178 -11.09 24.67 13.07
N HIS A 179 -11.12 23.57 13.83
CA HIS A 179 -9.92 22.86 14.25
C HIS A 179 -9.25 22.13 13.08
N ALA A 180 -10.05 21.46 12.24
CA ALA A 180 -9.57 20.78 11.05
C ALA A 180 -8.92 21.77 10.06
N VAL A 181 -9.55 22.92 9.80
CA VAL A 181 -8.97 24.00 8.97
C VAL A 181 -7.60 24.42 9.50
N LYS A 182 -7.50 24.71 10.81
CA LYS A 182 -6.25 25.12 11.44
C LYS A 182 -5.13 24.08 11.25
N ILE A 183 -5.43 22.80 11.42
CA ILE A 183 -4.46 21.70 11.28
C ILE A 183 -4.01 21.52 9.83
N LEU A 184 -4.96 21.58 8.88
CA LEU A 184 -4.67 21.43 7.45
C LEU A 184 -3.85 22.62 6.92
N ASP A 185 -4.12 23.83 7.40
CA ASP A 185 -3.35 25.03 7.04
C ASP A 185 -1.99 25.09 7.71
N GLU A 186 -1.85 24.54 8.92
CA GLU A 186 -0.58 24.41 9.61
C GLU A 186 0.35 23.46 8.84
N ASP A 187 -0.12 22.27 8.45
CA ASP A 187 0.74 21.23 7.85
C ASP A 187 0.97 21.40 6.33
N HIS A 188 0.06 22.05 5.62
CA HIS A 188 0.09 22.14 4.16
C HIS A 188 -0.12 23.56 3.65
N TYR A 189 0.81 24.03 2.80
CA TYR A 189 0.67 25.30 2.09
C TYR A 189 -0.17 25.13 0.81
N GLY A 190 -1.10 26.06 0.57
CA GLY A 190 -1.97 26.05 -0.60
C GLY A 190 -2.99 24.90 -0.57
N LEU A 191 -3.21 24.27 -1.73
CA LEU A 191 -4.11 23.13 -1.91
C LEU A 191 -5.56 23.38 -1.46
N GLN A 192 -6.11 24.57 -1.75
CA GLN A 192 -7.45 24.95 -1.28
C GLN A 192 -8.53 23.96 -1.72
N ASP A 193 -8.57 23.61 -3.01
CA ASP A 193 -9.53 22.64 -3.54
C ASP A 193 -9.48 21.30 -2.78
N VAL A 194 -8.27 20.81 -2.45
CA VAL A 194 -8.09 19.55 -1.74
C VAL A 194 -8.54 19.68 -0.28
N LYS A 195 -8.22 20.80 0.37
CA LYS A 195 -8.66 21.08 1.75
C LYS A 195 -10.17 21.19 1.83
N ASP A 196 -10.80 21.90 0.90
CA ASP A 196 -12.25 22.06 0.84
C ASP A 196 -12.95 20.70 0.70
N ARG A 197 -12.45 19.82 -0.18
CA ARG A 197 -12.96 18.43 -0.28
C ARG A 197 -12.81 17.63 1.01
N ILE A 198 -11.68 17.76 1.71
CA ILE A 198 -11.48 17.10 3.01
C ILE A 198 -12.47 17.68 4.05
N LEU A 199 -12.72 18.99 4.03
CA LEU A 199 -13.67 19.63 4.94
C LEU A 199 -15.11 19.24 4.63
N GLU A 200 -15.50 19.13 3.34
CA GLU A 200 -16.79 18.57 2.91
C GLU A 200 -16.98 17.17 3.50
N PHE A 201 -15.97 16.32 3.40
CA PHE A 201 -15.98 14.98 3.98
C PHE A 201 -16.15 14.98 5.50
N ILE A 202 -15.40 15.81 6.23
CA ILE A 202 -15.52 15.94 7.69
C ILE A 202 -16.89 16.49 8.08
N ALA A 203 -17.46 17.42 7.30
CA ALA A 203 -18.78 17.98 7.53
C ALA A 203 -19.89 16.93 7.36
N VAL A 204 -19.80 16.09 6.32
CA VAL A 204 -20.71 14.95 6.15
C VAL A 204 -20.60 13.98 7.32
N GLY A 205 -19.38 13.67 7.77
CA GLY A 205 -19.14 12.83 8.95
C GLY A 205 -19.76 13.41 10.23
N LYS A 206 -19.68 14.74 10.41
CA LYS A 206 -20.31 15.45 11.53
C LYS A 206 -21.83 15.34 11.53
N LEU A 207 -22.46 15.43 10.35
CA LEU A 207 -23.91 15.34 10.20
C LEU A 207 -24.43 13.91 10.39
N ARG A 208 -23.68 12.91 9.92
CA ARG A 208 -24.06 11.49 10.06
C ARG A 208 -23.72 10.93 11.44
N GLY A 209 -22.81 11.57 12.18
CA GLY A 209 -22.28 11.05 13.45
C GLY A 209 -21.27 9.91 13.28
N THR A 210 -21.06 9.44 12.05
CA THR A 210 -20.04 8.45 11.68
C THR A 210 -19.41 8.84 10.35
N VAL A 211 -18.14 8.47 10.16
CA VAL A 211 -17.36 8.73 8.94
C VAL A 211 -17.46 7.55 7.95
N GLU A 212 -18.58 6.83 7.98
CA GLU A 212 -18.74 5.55 7.31
C GLU A 212 -19.06 5.70 5.81
N GLY A 213 -18.42 4.85 5.00
CA GLY A 213 -18.89 4.51 3.65
C GLY A 213 -18.20 5.19 2.46
N LYS A 214 -17.20 6.04 2.66
CA LYS A 214 -16.42 6.61 1.55
C LYS A 214 -14.92 6.50 1.77
N ILE A 215 -14.24 5.87 0.82
CA ILE A 215 -12.78 5.73 0.80
C ILE A 215 -12.21 6.92 0.05
N LEU A 216 -11.28 7.64 0.66
CA LEU A 216 -10.58 8.74 -0.01
C LEU A 216 -9.38 8.19 -0.77
N CYS A 217 -9.24 8.51 -2.05
CA CYS A 217 -8.06 8.13 -2.84
C CYS A 217 -7.37 9.38 -3.39
N PHE A 218 -6.14 9.63 -2.91
CA PHE A 218 -5.31 10.74 -3.35
C PHE A 218 -4.44 10.33 -4.54
N VAL A 219 -4.71 10.93 -5.70
CA VAL A 219 -3.99 10.65 -6.95
C VAL A 219 -3.13 11.84 -7.33
N GLY A 220 -1.87 11.63 -7.72
CA GLY A 220 -1.03 12.74 -8.20
C GLY A 220 0.43 12.35 -8.42
N PRO A 221 1.29 13.22 -8.94
CA PRO A 221 2.70 12.89 -9.12
C PRO A 221 3.41 12.65 -7.76
N PRO A 222 4.57 11.97 -7.76
CA PRO A 222 5.31 11.72 -6.52
C PRO A 222 5.80 13.03 -5.90
N GLY A 223 5.79 13.10 -4.56
CA GLY A 223 6.33 14.25 -3.81
C GLY A 223 5.38 15.43 -3.66
N VAL A 224 4.08 15.28 -3.94
CA VAL A 224 3.03 16.30 -3.71
C VAL A 224 2.37 16.24 -2.32
N GLY A 225 2.95 15.49 -1.38
CA GLY A 225 2.45 15.47 0.00
C GLY A 225 1.24 14.56 0.30
N LYS A 226 0.87 13.64 -0.59
CA LYS A 226 -0.25 12.68 -0.40
C LYS A 226 -0.22 11.97 0.96
N THR A 227 0.92 11.38 1.31
CA THR A 227 1.13 10.68 2.59
C THR A 227 1.03 11.64 3.79
N SER A 228 1.56 12.86 3.66
CA SER A 228 1.48 13.85 4.74
C SER A 228 0.05 14.34 4.98
N ILE A 229 -0.77 14.48 3.93
CA ILE A 229 -2.18 14.86 4.06
C ILE A 229 -2.94 13.81 4.85
N GLY A 230 -2.72 12.51 4.57
CA GLY A 230 -3.32 11.44 5.37
C GLY A 230 -2.98 11.52 6.87
N LYS A 231 -1.75 11.93 7.20
CA LYS A 231 -1.32 12.16 8.59
C LYS A 231 -2.03 13.37 9.22
N SER A 232 -2.20 14.45 8.47
CA SER A 232 -2.93 15.64 8.93
C SER A 232 -4.42 15.39 9.12
N ILE A 233 -5.05 14.56 8.28
CA ILE A 233 -6.44 14.12 8.47
C ILE A 233 -6.58 13.32 9.77
N ALA A 234 -5.64 12.40 10.05
CA ALA A 234 -5.64 11.65 11.30
C ALA A 234 -5.50 12.58 12.52
N ARG A 235 -4.60 13.57 12.44
CA ARG A 235 -4.40 14.61 13.47
C ARG A 235 -5.66 15.46 13.67
N ALA A 236 -6.32 15.88 12.59
CA ALA A 236 -7.54 16.68 12.62
C ALA A 236 -8.73 15.95 13.25
N LEU A 237 -8.88 14.66 12.95
CA LEU A 237 -9.94 13.80 13.49
C LEU A 237 -9.62 13.22 14.87
N ASN A 238 -8.40 13.45 15.38
CA ASN A 238 -7.88 12.83 16.60
C ASN A 238 -7.91 11.28 16.57
N ARG A 239 -7.61 10.70 15.41
CA ARG A 239 -7.52 9.25 15.20
C ARG A 239 -6.07 8.79 15.15
N GLN A 240 -5.82 7.55 15.59
CA GLN A 240 -4.49 6.94 15.46
C GLN A 240 -4.15 6.71 13.98
N TYR A 241 -2.89 6.96 13.62
CA TYR A 241 -2.43 6.88 12.23
C TYR A 241 -1.58 5.63 12.00
N TYR A 242 -1.94 4.83 11.01
CA TYR A 242 -1.13 3.71 10.54
C TYR A 242 -0.95 3.78 9.02
N ARG A 243 0.26 3.47 8.55
CA ARG A 243 0.59 3.44 7.13
C ARG A 243 1.24 2.11 6.78
N PHE A 244 0.79 1.51 5.67
CA PHE A 244 1.50 0.43 5.00
C PHE A 244 1.46 0.64 3.49
N SER A 245 2.47 0.10 2.79
CA SER A 245 2.54 0.15 1.32
C SER A 245 2.00 -1.16 0.75
N VAL A 246 1.22 -1.05 -0.32
CA VAL A 246 0.78 -2.20 -1.13
C VAL A 246 1.53 -2.31 -2.45
N GLY A 247 2.43 -1.36 -2.73
CA GLY A 247 3.25 -1.35 -3.93
C GLY A 247 4.20 -2.55 -3.97
N GLY A 248 4.10 -3.35 -5.03
CA GLY A 248 4.90 -4.57 -5.21
C GLY A 248 4.36 -5.80 -4.50
N LEU A 249 3.18 -5.71 -3.84
CA LEU A 249 2.55 -6.89 -3.25
C LEU A 249 2.09 -7.85 -4.34
N THR A 250 2.43 -9.12 -4.17
CA THR A 250 2.01 -10.22 -5.04
C THR A 250 1.20 -11.30 -4.30
N ASP A 251 1.32 -11.36 -2.97
CA ASP A 251 0.67 -12.38 -2.13
C ASP A 251 -0.48 -11.79 -1.32
N VAL A 252 -1.61 -12.49 -1.33
CA VAL A 252 -2.81 -12.19 -0.55
C VAL A 252 -2.56 -12.36 0.95
N ALA A 253 -1.63 -13.25 1.33
CA ALA A 253 -1.31 -13.54 2.72
C ALA A 253 -0.73 -12.34 3.47
N GLU A 254 -0.16 -11.34 2.79
CA GLU A 254 0.28 -10.11 3.48
C GLU A 254 -0.90 -9.31 4.03
N ILE A 255 -2.03 -9.30 3.33
CA ILE A 255 -3.24 -8.56 3.74
C ILE A 255 -4.06 -9.39 4.72
N LYS A 256 -4.33 -10.66 4.39
CA LYS A 256 -5.20 -11.56 5.17
C LYS A 256 -4.48 -12.46 6.18
N GLY A 257 -3.15 -12.45 6.22
CA GLY A 257 -2.36 -13.34 7.05
C GLY A 257 -2.25 -14.77 6.52
N HIS A 258 -1.40 -15.55 7.19
CA HIS A 258 -1.26 -16.99 6.95
C HIS A 258 -2.16 -17.79 7.89
N ARG A 259 -2.60 -18.97 7.45
CA ARG A 259 -3.31 -19.90 8.34
C ARG A 259 -2.42 -20.34 9.50
N ARG A 260 -3.03 -20.52 10.68
CA ARG A 260 -2.37 -20.96 11.93
C ARG A 260 -1.57 -22.27 11.82
N THR A 261 -1.89 -23.10 10.84
CA THR A 261 -1.22 -24.38 10.57
C THR A 261 0.20 -24.24 10.03
N TYR A 262 0.57 -23.06 9.50
CA TYR A 262 1.91 -22.84 8.96
C TYR A 262 2.92 -22.50 10.08
N VAL A 263 4.12 -23.05 9.97
CA VAL A 263 5.24 -22.71 10.87
C VAL A 263 5.60 -21.25 10.66
N GLY A 264 5.57 -20.45 11.74
CA GLY A 264 5.83 -19.01 11.66
C GLY A 264 4.66 -18.17 11.12
N ALA A 265 3.43 -18.70 11.14
CA ALA A 265 2.25 -17.96 10.70
C ALA A 265 2.11 -16.60 11.42
N LEU A 266 1.91 -15.56 10.62
CA LEU A 266 1.67 -14.20 11.07
C LEU A 266 0.28 -13.74 10.62
N PRO A 267 -0.43 -12.94 11.45
CA PRO A 267 -1.66 -12.29 11.03
C PRO A 267 -1.39 -11.21 10.00
N GLY A 268 -2.42 -10.84 9.24
CA GLY A 268 -2.33 -9.86 8.18
C GLY A 268 -1.98 -8.45 8.68
N ARG A 269 -1.55 -7.58 7.76
CA ARG A 269 -1.16 -6.19 8.06
C ARG A 269 -2.25 -5.40 8.77
N ILE A 270 -3.52 -5.71 8.54
CA ILE A 270 -4.66 -5.02 9.17
C ILE A 270 -4.76 -5.35 10.66
N VAL A 271 -4.65 -6.63 11.04
CA VAL A 271 -4.63 -7.03 12.45
C VAL A 271 -3.40 -6.46 13.16
N GLN A 272 -2.25 -6.43 12.47
CA GLN A 272 -1.05 -5.77 12.98
C GLN A 272 -1.25 -4.25 13.17
N ALA A 273 -1.99 -3.60 12.27
CA ALA A 273 -2.35 -2.18 12.38
C ALA A 273 -3.20 -1.90 13.61
N LEU A 274 -4.24 -2.71 13.85
CA LEU A 274 -5.10 -2.60 15.03
C LEU A 274 -4.31 -2.81 16.33
N LYS A 275 -3.43 -3.81 16.36
CA LYS A 275 -2.50 -4.02 17.48
C LYS A 275 -1.59 -2.82 17.70
N LYS A 276 -1.03 -2.19 16.66
CA LYS A 276 -0.13 -1.05 16.84
C LYS A 276 -0.87 0.20 17.30
N CYS A 277 -2.09 0.43 16.80
CA CYS A 277 -2.88 1.62 17.11
C CYS A 277 -3.60 1.53 18.46
N GLN A 278 -3.90 0.33 18.95
CA GLN A 278 -4.66 0.12 20.19
C GLN A 278 -6.05 0.81 20.17
N THR A 279 -6.66 0.98 18.99
CA THR A 279 -8.01 1.53 18.79
C THR A 279 -8.76 0.80 17.66
N GLU A 280 -10.09 0.70 17.71
CA GLU A 280 -10.94 0.15 16.62
C GLU A 280 -11.13 1.11 15.43
N ASN A 281 -10.99 2.41 15.64
CA ASN A 281 -11.23 3.45 14.65
C ASN A 281 -9.97 4.21 14.17
N PRO A 282 -8.85 3.53 13.84
CA PRO A 282 -7.68 4.20 13.30
C PRO A 282 -7.95 4.72 11.88
N LEU A 283 -7.12 5.66 11.45
CA LEU A 283 -6.96 6.00 10.04
C LEU A 283 -5.84 5.13 9.47
N ILE A 284 -6.19 4.29 8.49
CA ILE A 284 -5.26 3.42 7.78
C ILE A 284 -4.98 3.99 6.40
N LEU A 285 -3.73 4.39 6.16
CA LEU A 285 -3.23 4.85 4.86
C LEU A 285 -2.63 3.68 4.08
N ILE A 286 -3.25 3.35 2.95
CA ILE A 286 -2.80 2.38 1.96
C ILE A 286 -1.99 3.13 0.88
N ASP A 287 -0.66 2.99 0.92
CA ASP A 287 0.25 3.70 0.02
C ASP A 287 0.50 2.88 -1.27
N GLU A 288 0.56 3.55 -2.43
CA GLU A 288 0.92 2.97 -3.73
C GLU A 288 -0.02 1.85 -4.25
N ILE A 289 -1.34 2.08 -4.18
CA ILE A 289 -2.36 1.12 -4.68
C ILE A 289 -2.30 0.89 -6.21
N ASP A 290 -1.68 1.83 -6.93
CA ASP A 290 -1.45 1.78 -8.37
C ASP A 290 -0.36 0.79 -8.79
N LYS A 291 0.41 0.26 -7.84
CA LYS A 291 1.55 -0.64 -8.07
C LYS A 291 1.33 -2.07 -7.56
N ILE A 292 0.08 -2.49 -7.43
CA ILE A 292 -0.26 -3.85 -7.03
C ILE A 292 0.18 -4.83 -8.12
N GLY A 293 0.94 -5.85 -7.74
CA GLY A 293 1.40 -6.90 -8.64
C GLY A 293 0.34 -7.97 -8.85
N ARG A 294 0.27 -8.54 -10.05
CA ARG A 294 -0.51 -9.75 -10.31
C ARG A 294 0.37 -10.97 -10.00
N GLY A 295 0.13 -11.60 -8.86
CA GLY A 295 0.81 -12.83 -8.45
C GLY A 295 0.14 -14.10 -9.00
N TYR A 296 0.88 -15.21 -8.95
CA TYR A 296 0.34 -16.54 -9.29
C TYR A 296 -0.50 -17.15 -8.15
N GLN A 297 -0.31 -16.72 -6.90
CA GLN A 297 -0.95 -17.27 -5.70
C GLN A 297 -2.26 -16.56 -5.29
N GLY A 298 -2.86 -15.82 -6.22
CA GLY A 298 -4.09 -15.06 -6.01
C GLY A 298 -3.95 -13.60 -6.38
N ASP A 299 -5.08 -12.89 -6.49
CA ASP A 299 -5.10 -11.47 -6.77
C ASP A 299 -5.20 -10.68 -5.46
N PRO A 300 -4.14 -10.00 -4.99
CA PRO A 300 -4.19 -9.14 -3.80
C PRO A 300 -5.27 -8.04 -3.91
N SER A 301 -5.68 -7.67 -5.12
CA SER A 301 -6.80 -6.74 -5.35
C SER A 301 -8.12 -7.28 -4.79
N SER A 302 -8.33 -8.60 -4.79
CA SER A 302 -9.54 -9.23 -4.24
C SER A 302 -9.62 -9.09 -2.71
N ALA A 303 -8.50 -9.23 -2.01
CA ALA A 303 -8.45 -9.02 -0.56
C ALA A 303 -8.63 -7.56 -0.19
N LEU A 304 -8.13 -6.62 -1.02
CA LEU A 304 -8.43 -5.20 -0.85
C LEU A 304 -9.89 -4.87 -1.11
N LEU A 305 -10.55 -5.56 -2.05
CA LEU A 305 -11.98 -5.37 -2.30
C LEU A 305 -12.80 -5.75 -1.08
N GLU A 306 -12.54 -6.91 -0.46
CA GLU A 306 -13.21 -7.33 0.77
C GLU A 306 -12.94 -6.38 1.95
N LEU A 307 -11.72 -5.86 2.04
CA LEU A 307 -11.33 -4.89 3.07
C LEU A 307 -12.07 -3.54 2.92
N LEU A 308 -12.21 -3.09 1.68
CA LEU A 308 -12.68 -1.75 1.35
C LEU A 308 -14.20 -1.71 1.12
N ASP A 309 -14.85 -2.84 0.86
CA ASP A 309 -16.30 -2.89 0.68
C ASP A 309 -17.06 -2.56 1.98
N PRO A 310 -17.88 -1.50 2.02
CA PRO A 310 -18.73 -1.21 3.16
C PRO A 310 -19.70 -2.34 3.53
N GLU A 311 -20.07 -3.21 2.58
CA GLU A 311 -20.96 -4.34 2.85
C GLU A 311 -20.26 -5.54 3.51
N GLN A 312 -18.95 -5.69 3.30
CA GLN A 312 -18.17 -6.86 3.75
C GLN A 312 -17.20 -6.54 4.89
N ASN A 313 -16.82 -5.27 5.06
CA ASN A 313 -15.81 -4.85 6.03
C ASN A 313 -16.23 -5.04 7.50
N ASN A 314 -17.51 -5.21 7.79
CA ASN A 314 -18.04 -5.50 9.13
C ASN A 314 -17.68 -6.92 9.62
N SER A 315 -17.38 -7.84 8.69
CA SER A 315 -17.05 -9.24 8.96
C SER A 315 -15.79 -9.66 8.22
N PHE A 316 -14.76 -8.82 8.21
CA PHE A 316 -13.50 -9.13 7.56
C PHE A 316 -12.87 -10.37 8.21
N LEU A 317 -12.50 -11.37 7.39
CA LEU A 317 -11.95 -12.63 7.85
C LEU A 317 -10.46 -12.72 7.54
N ASP A 318 -9.64 -12.58 8.59
CA ASP A 318 -8.20 -12.83 8.54
C ASP A 318 -7.94 -14.34 8.71
N HIS A 319 -7.07 -14.91 7.88
CA HIS A 319 -6.78 -16.35 7.85
C HIS A 319 -6.08 -16.86 9.12
N TYR A 320 -5.35 -15.98 9.82
CA TYR A 320 -4.70 -16.31 11.08
C TYR A 320 -5.70 -16.25 12.24
N MET A 321 -6.47 -15.16 12.29
CA MET A 321 -7.42 -14.93 13.39
C MET A 321 -8.64 -15.85 13.31
N ASP A 322 -9.12 -16.12 12.10
CA ASP A 322 -10.29 -16.98 11.83
C ASP A 322 -11.54 -16.54 12.60
N VAL A 323 -11.62 -15.24 12.89
CA VAL A 323 -12.76 -14.58 13.54
C VAL A 323 -13.11 -13.32 12.76
N PRO A 324 -14.40 -12.95 12.66
CA PRO A 324 -14.80 -11.74 11.99
C PRO A 324 -14.30 -10.51 12.76
N VAL A 325 -13.55 -9.66 12.08
CA VAL A 325 -13.08 -8.37 12.60
C VAL A 325 -13.91 -7.27 11.95
N ASP A 326 -14.52 -6.43 12.77
CA ASP A 326 -15.30 -5.28 12.31
C ASP A 326 -14.37 -4.11 11.96
N LEU A 327 -14.24 -3.83 10.65
CA LEU A 327 -13.45 -2.74 10.10
C LEU A 327 -14.30 -1.57 9.61
N SER A 328 -15.63 -1.60 9.82
CA SER A 328 -16.55 -0.55 9.36
C SER A 328 -16.22 0.85 9.92
N LYS A 329 -15.59 0.90 11.10
CA LYS A 329 -15.20 2.15 11.80
C LYS A 329 -13.84 2.70 11.36
N VAL A 330 -13.06 1.89 10.66
CA VAL A 330 -11.74 2.26 10.17
C VAL A 330 -11.89 3.24 9.02
N LEU A 331 -11.16 4.36 9.06
CA LEU A 331 -11.11 5.26 7.91
C LEU A 331 -9.96 4.85 6.99
N PHE A 332 -10.31 4.37 5.80
CA PHE A 332 -9.35 4.02 4.77
C PHE A 332 -9.04 5.23 3.89
N VAL A 333 -7.75 5.50 3.73
CA VAL A 333 -7.23 6.49 2.78
C VAL A 333 -6.24 5.78 1.87
N CYS A 334 -6.40 5.93 0.57
CA CYS A 334 -5.52 5.35 -0.45
C CYS A 334 -4.68 6.44 -1.10
N THR A 335 -3.46 6.09 -1.54
CA THR A 335 -2.66 6.94 -2.43
C THR A 335 -2.34 6.19 -3.71
N ALA A 336 -2.31 6.93 -4.81
CA ALA A 336 -1.91 6.44 -6.13
C ALA A 336 -1.12 7.50 -6.88
N ASN A 337 -0.28 7.11 -7.84
CA ASN A 337 0.33 8.06 -8.77
C ASN A 337 -0.48 8.20 -10.06
N MET A 338 -1.07 7.12 -10.54
CA MET A 338 -1.90 7.08 -11.74
C MET A 338 -3.21 6.35 -11.47
N THR A 339 -4.28 6.76 -12.13
CA THR A 339 -5.59 6.09 -12.07
C THR A 339 -5.65 4.83 -12.93
N ASP A 340 -4.91 4.81 -14.04
CA ASP A 340 -5.10 3.82 -15.11
C ASP A 340 -4.68 2.40 -14.71
N THR A 341 -3.78 2.27 -13.75
CA THR A 341 -3.29 0.97 -13.27
C THR A 341 -4.11 0.42 -12.09
N ILE A 342 -5.03 1.22 -11.53
CA ILE A 342 -5.90 0.80 -10.43
C ILE A 342 -7.01 -0.11 -10.99
N PRO A 343 -7.31 -1.25 -10.35
CA PRO A 343 -8.46 -2.08 -10.73
C PRO A 343 -9.77 -1.28 -10.71
N ARG A 344 -10.56 -1.32 -11.80
CA ARG A 344 -11.84 -0.61 -11.91
C ARG A 344 -12.81 -0.86 -10.75
N PRO A 345 -12.98 -2.11 -10.24
CA PRO A 345 -13.87 -2.35 -9.11
C PRO A 345 -13.50 -1.60 -7.82
N LEU A 346 -12.20 -1.31 -7.63
CA LEU A 346 -11.72 -0.49 -6.52
C LEU A 346 -11.95 0.99 -6.80
N LEU A 347 -11.66 1.43 -8.03
CA LEU A 347 -11.78 2.82 -8.45
C LEU A 347 -13.22 3.34 -8.31
N ASP A 348 -14.22 2.54 -8.72
CA ASP A 348 -15.64 2.90 -8.67
C ASP A 348 -16.16 3.11 -7.24
N ARG A 349 -15.43 2.59 -6.23
CA ARG A 349 -15.79 2.68 -4.79
C ARG A 349 -15.01 3.76 -4.05
N MET A 350 -14.10 4.45 -4.73
CA MET A 350 -13.24 5.48 -4.15
C MET A 350 -13.68 6.88 -4.58
N GLU A 351 -13.62 7.82 -3.64
CA GLU A 351 -13.69 9.25 -3.95
C GLU A 351 -12.29 9.73 -4.34
N LEU A 352 -12.12 10.09 -5.62
CA LEU A 352 -10.84 10.51 -6.17
C LEU A 352 -10.59 11.99 -5.91
N ILE A 353 -9.48 12.29 -5.25
CA ILE A 353 -8.99 13.65 -5.05
C ILE A 353 -7.65 13.77 -5.78
N THR A 354 -7.62 14.61 -6.82
CA THR A 354 -6.43 14.82 -7.66
C THR A 354 -5.55 15.92 -7.06
N LEU A 355 -4.30 15.55 -6.76
CA LEU A 355 -3.25 16.47 -6.36
C LEU A 355 -2.36 16.75 -7.55
N SER A 356 -2.38 18.00 -7.97
CA SER A 356 -1.47 18.54 -8.96
C SER A 356 -0.07 18.77 -8.40
N GLY A 357 0.92 18.91 -9.29
CA GLY A 357 2.23 19.45 -8.93
C GLY A 357 2.18 20.89 -8.43
N TYR A 358 3.27 21.31 -7.80
CA TYR A 358 3.43 22.67 -7.26
C TYR A 358 4.11 23.61 -8.25
N VAL A 359 3.70 24.88 -8.23
CA VAL A 359 4.35 25.97 -8.97
C VAL A 359 5.63 26.41 -8.25
N ALA A 360 6.59 27.04 -8.93
CA ALA A 360 7.85 27.49 -8.34
C ALA A 360 7.67 28.33 -7.05
N ASN A 361 6.73 29.27 -7.05
CA ASN A 361 6.42 30.10 -5.87
C ASN A 361 5.86 29.27 -4.71
N GLU A 362 5.00 28.29 -4.99
CA GLU A 362 4.47 27.36 -3.98
C GLU A 362 5.59 26.49 -3.41
N LYS A 363 6.48 25.97 -4.27
CA LYS A 363 7.65 25.20 -3.82
C LYS A 363 8.57 26.02 -2.93
N LYS A 364 8.79 27.30 -3.24
CA LYS A 364 9.56 28.23 -2.41
C LYS A 364 8.91 28.41 -1.03
N ALA A 365 7.60 28.61 -0.98
CA ALA A 365 6.86 28.70 0.27
C ALA A 365 6.91 27.40 1.10
N ILE A 366 6.74 26.24 0.45
CA ILE A 366 6.83 24.92 1.09
C ILE A 366 8.25 24.66 1.62
N ALA A 367 9.28 25.03 0.85
CA ALA A 367 10.66 24.90 1.26
C ALA A 367 10.97 25.72 2.52
N ASN A 368 10.55 26.98 2.55
CA ASN A 368 10.76 27.88 3.69
C ASN A 368 10.01 27.45 4.95
N ARG A 369 8.72 27.09 4.81
CA ARG A 369 7.87 26.78 5.98
C ARG A 369 8.11 25.38 6.56
N TYR A 370 8.41 24.39 5.72
CA TYR A 370 8.42 22.98 6.13
C TYR A 370 9.75 22.28 5.90
N LEU A 371 10.29 22.35 4.69
CA LEU A 371 11.45 21.52 4.33
C LEU A 371 12.74 21.99 4.99
N ALA A 372 13.00 23.30 4.98
CA ALA A 372 14.22 23.87 5.56
C ALA A 372 14.27 23.69 7.09
N PRO A 373 13.20 23.99 7.87
CA PRO A 373 13.20 23.71 9.31
C PRO A 373 13.36 22.23 9.64
N ALA A 374 12.63 21.34 8.94
CA ALA A 374 12.73 19.90 9.18
C ALA A 374 14.12 19.34 8.83
N ALA A 375 14.73 19.82 7.73
CA ALA A 375 16.09 19.42 7.35
C ALA A 375 17.15 19.96 8.31
N LYS A 376 16.98 21.18 8.81
CA LYS A 376 17.85 21.81 9.82
C LYS A 376 17.82 21.02 11.13
N GLU A 377 16.63 20.63 11.58
CA GLU A 377 16.46 19.78 12.77
C GLU A 377 17.07 18.38 12.56
N ALA A 378 16.83 17.74 11.42
CA ALA A 378 17.40 16.43 11.09
C ALA A 378 18.94 16.44 10.97
N ALA A 379 19.54 17.59 10.64
CA ALA A 379 20.98 17.77 10.58
C ALA A 379 21.61 18.14 11.93
N GLY A 380 20.83 18.24 13.01
CA GLY A 380 21.32 18.64 14.34
C GLY A 380 21.65 20.13 14.47
N LEU A 381 21.25 20.96 13.49
CA LEU A 381 21.58 22.38 13.41
C LEU A 381 20.47 23.28 13.99
N LYS A 382 19.59 22.75 14.84
CA LYS A 382 18.38 23.47 15.31
C LYS A 382 18.71 24.81 15.99
N GLU A 383 19.73 24.81 16.84
CA GLU A 383 20.19 25.99 17.59
C GLU A 383 21.25 26.79 16.81
N ALA A 384 21.82 26.23 15.73
CA ALA A 384 22.85 26.91 14.93
C ALA A 384 22.25 27.98 14.00
N HIS A 385 22.98 29.08 13.80
CA HIS A 385 22.63 30.15 12.86
C HIS A 385 23.01 29.78 11.40
N VAL A 386 22.39 28.72 10.89
CA VAL A 386 22.44 28.35 9.47
C VAL A 386 21.13 28.73 8.81
N GLU A 387 21.18 29.62 7.82
CA GLU A 387 20.01 30.10 7.08
C GLU A 387 20.22 29.94 5.57
N LEU A 388 19.21 29.37 4.92
CA LEU A 388 19.14 29.23 3.48
C LEU A 388 18.26 30.36 2.93
N THR A 389 18.86 31.27 2.17
CA THR A 389 18.16 32.45 1.65
C THR A 389 17.08 32.08 0.63
N GLY A 390 16.07 32.93 0.51
CA GLY A 390 14.98 32.73 -0.46
C GLY A 390 15.45 32.68 -1.92
N GLU A 391 16.53 33.40 -2.26
CA GLU A 391 17.15 33.38 -3.58
C GLU A 391 17.87 32.06 -3.86
N ALA A 392 18.59 31.52 -2.87
CA ALA A 392 19.22 30.20 -2.98
C ALA A 392 18.19 29.08 -3.21
N ILE A 393 17.01 29.16 -2.57
CA ILE A 393 15.91 28.21 -2.79
C ILE A 393 15.34 28.33 -4.20
N GLU A 394 15.23 29.55 -4.72
CA GLU A 394 14.75 29.75 -6.08
C GLU A 394 15.73 29.20 -7.12
N GLU A 395 17.04 29.40 -6.91
CA GLU A 395 18.10 28.81 -7.72
C GLU A 395 18.10 27.28 -7.62
N LEU A 396 17.90 26.72 -6.42
CA LEU A 396 17.72 25.28 -6.18
C LEU A 396 16.58 24.70 -7.01
N ILE A 397 15.43 25.39 -7.02
CA ILE A 397 14.24 24.97 -7.77
C ILE A 397 14.51 25.02 -9.28
N LYS A 398 15.17 26.07 -9.78
CA LYS A 398 15.43 26.25 -11.22
C LYS A 398 16.53 25.32 -11.74
N SER A 399 17.65 25.25 -11.04
CA SER A 399 18.91 24.71 -11.58
C SER A 399 19.27 23.30 -11.07
N TYR A 400 18.65 22.84 -9.98
CA TYR A 400 18.94 21.52 -9.38
C TYR A 400 17.71 20.58 -9.32
N CYS A 401 16.49 21.09 -9.48
CA CYS A 401 15.26 20.33 -9.23
C CYS A 401 14.25 20.37 -10.40
N ARG A 402 14.28 19.36 -11.29
CA ARG A 402 13.23 19.15 -12.31
C ARG A 402 12.23 18.06 -11.89
N GLU A 403 11.15 18.47 -11.23
CA GLU A 403 10.05 17.57 -10.84
C GLU A 403 8.75 18.37 -10.64
N SER A 404 7.60 17.69 -10.56
CA SER A 404 6.32 18.31 -10.20
C SER A 404 6.13 18.49 -8.69
N GLY A 405 6.71 17.59 -7.89
CA GLY A 405 6.67 17.64 -6.42
C GLY A 405 7.84 18.39 -5.79
N VAL A 406 8.12 18.08 -4.52
CA VAL A 406 9.23 18.64 -3.73
C VAL A 406 10.19 17.57 -3.18
N ARG A 407 10.18 16.35 -3.74
CA ARG A 407 10.98 15.22 -3.21
C ARG A 407 12.48 15.41 -3.46
N ASN A 408 12.88 15.76 -4.68
CA ASN A 408 14.26 16.11 -5.00
C ASN A 408 14.65 17.43 -4.32
N LEU A 409 13.75 18.41 -4.26
CA LEU A 409 14.00 19.66 -3.53
C LEU A 409 14.35 19.39 -2.06
N LYS A 410 13.58 18.53 -1.37
CA LYS A 410 13.88 18.08 -0.01
C LYS A 410 15.27 17.45 0.09
N LYS A 411 15.63 16.54 -0.84
CA LYS A 411 16.96 15.90 -0.86
C LYS A 411 18.09 16.91 -1.01
N GLN A 412 17.95 17.91 -1.89
CA GLN A 412 18.99 18.93 -2.07
C GLN A 412 19.12 19.81 -0.83
N ILE A 413 18.01 20.23 -0.21
CA ILE A 413 18.03 21.00 1.04
C ILE A 413 18.70 20.19 2.17
N GLU A 414 18.35 18.92 2.34
CA GLU A 414 19.02 18.02 3.30
C GLU A 414 20.52 17.87 3.02
N LYS A 415 20.92 17.82 1.75
CA LYS A 415 22.34 17.77 1.34
C LYS A 415 23.08 19.06 1.70
N VAL A 416 22.46 20.22 1.50
CA VAL A 416 23.01 21.54 1.88
C VAL A 416 23.25 21.61 3.39
N TYR A 417 22.23 21.30 4.21
CA TYR A 417 22.37 21.34 5.67
C TYR A 417 23.38 20.32 6.20
N ARG A 418 23.41 19.10 5.65
CA ARG A 418 24.40 18.08 6.02
C ARG A 418 25.84 18.50 5.71
N LYS A 419 26.07 19.11 4.54
CA LYS A 419 27.39 19.65 4.19
C LYS A 419 27.75 20.88 5.02
N SER A 420 26.76 21.69 5.41
CA SER A 420 26.97 22.81 6.32
C SER A 420 27.39 22.31 7.70
N ALA A 421 26.72 21.29 8.24
CA ALA A 421 27.12 20.63 9.48
C ALA A 421 28.55 20.08 9.39
N LEU A 422 28.90 19.42 8.28
CA LEU A 422 30.27 18.93 8.06
C LEU A 422 31.30 20.07 8.06
N LYS A 423 31.04 21.17 7.34
CA LYS A 423 31.93 22.34 7.32
C LYS A 423 32.09 22.95 8.71
N ILE A 424 30.99 23.11 9.45
CA ILE A 424 31.00 23.64 10.81
C ILE A 424 31.87 22.78 11.75
N VAL A 425 31.70 21.45 11.69
CA VAL A 425 32.51 20.53 12.50
C VAL A 425 33.99 20.56 12.10
N GLN A 426 34.29 20.69 10.80
CA GLN A 426 35.67 20.80 10.30
C GLN A 426 36.33 22.14 10.69
N GLU A 427 35.58 23.24 10.69
CA GLU A 427 36.09 24.58 11.01
C GLU A 427 36.26 24.81 12.52
N LEU A 428 35.37 24.25 13.35
CA LEU A 428 35.46 24.33 14.82
C LEU A 428 36.52 23.38 15.41
N GLY A 429 36.86 22.30 14.71
CA GLY A 429 37.80 21.28 15.18
C GLY A 429 37.31 20.50 16.41
N GLU A 430 38.10 19.52 16.87
CA GLU A 430 37.81 18.73 18.08
C GLU A 430 37.99 19.52 19.39
N GLU A 431 38.61 20.70 19.34
CA GLU A 431 38.86 21.54 20.53
C GLU A 431 37.59 22.22 21.08
N VAL A 432 36.62 22.55 20.21
CA VAL A 432 35.36 23.21 20.59
C VAL A 432 34.19 22.22 20.65
N LEU A 433 34.34 21.04 20.06
CA LEU A 433 33.37 19.94 20.07
C LEU A 433 34.04 18.64 20.55
N PRO A 434 34.51 18.57 21.80
CA PRO A 434 35.23 17.40 22.31
C PRO A 434 34.32 16.16 22.42
N GLU A 435 34.86 14.98 22.07
CA GLU A 435 34.13 13.71 22.14
C GLU A 435 33.63 13.39 23.56
N ASP A 436 34.34 13.87 24.58
CA ASP A 436 34.03 13.68 26.00
C ASP A 436 32.74 14.38 26.45
N GLU A 437 32.40 15.53 25.84
CA GLU A 437 31.16 16.26 26.13
C GLU A 437 29.94 15.65 25.43
N ALA A 438 30.15 14.82 24.41
CA ALA A 438 29.10 14.12 23.68
C ALA A 438 28.64 12.83 24.39
N LEU A 439 29.26 12.41 25.49
CA LEU A 439 28.93 11.18 26.22
C LEU A 439 27.98 11.46 27.40
N THR A 440 26.93 10.67 27.52
CA THR A 440 26.11 10.66 28.75
C THR A 440 26.93 10.18 29.95
N GLU A 441 26.53 10.52 31.17
CA GLU A 441 27.19 10.05 32.41
C GLU A 441 27.25 8.51 32.50
N GLU A 442 26.26 7.82 31.94
CA GLU A 442 26.25 6.36 31.76
C GLU A 442 27.30 5.91 30.71
N GLY A 443 27.42 6.63 29.59
CA GLY A 443 28.43 6.39 28.55
C GLY A 443 29.87 6.64 29.03
N LYS A 444 30.08 7.67 29.87
CA LYS A 444 31.38 7.96 30.53
C LYS A 444 31.72 6.86 31.54
N SER A 445 30.75 6.38 32.31
CA SER A 445 30.93 5.27 33.25
C SER A 445 31.25 3.96 32.52
N ALA A 446 30.62 3.71 31.37
CA ALA A 446 30.92 2.55 30.52
C ALA A 446 32.32 2.63 29.89
N LEU A 447 32.76 3.80 29.45
CA LEU A 447 34.13 4.04 28.97
C LEU A 447 35.18 3.82 30.06
N GLN A 448 34.95 4.36 31.27
CA GLN A 448 35.84 4.11 32.41
C GLN A 448 35.85 2.63 32.83
N ALA A 449 34.74 1.91 32.66
CA ALA A 449 34.67 0.47 32.92
C ALA A 449 35.40 -0.36 31.85
N GLU A 450 35.38 0.05 30.58
CA GLU A 450 36.19 -0.54 29.51
C GLU A 450 37.68 -0.24 29.70
N GLU A 451 38.06 0.99 30.03
CA GLU A 451 39.45 1.37 30.31
C GLU A 451 40.02 0.68 31.54
N ARG A 452 39.21 0.51 32.60
CA ARG A 452 39.61 -0.30 33.77
C ARG A 452 39.77 -1.77 33.42
N LYS A 453 38.90 -2.34 32.56
CA LYS A 453 39.06 -3.72 32.06
C LYS A 453 40.29 -3.88 31.16
N ALA A 454 40.69 -2.85 30.43
CA ALA A 454 41.91 -2.84 29.63
C ALA A 454 43.18 -2.69 30.50
N GLY A 455 43.12 -1.93 31.60
CA GLY A 455 44.22 -1.76 32.54
C GLY A 455 44.49 -2.99 33.43
N ASP A 456 43.46 -3.78 33.75
CA ASP A 456 43.59 -5.02 34.55
C ASP A 456 44.05 -6.23 33.73
N ALA A 457 44.21 -6.09 32.40
CA ALA A 457 44.62 -7.16 31.49
C ALA A 457 46.15 -7.27 31.30
N ASP A 458 46.94 -6.35 31.86
CA ASP A 458 48.41 -6.31 31.67
C ASP A 458 49.23 -6.92 32.82
N GLU A 459 48.57 -7.47 33.87
CA GLU A 459 49.23 -8.27 34.91
C GLU A 459 48.52 -9.62 35.14
N GLY A 460 48.82 -10.61 34.29
CA GLY A 460 48.51 -12.03 34.59
C GLY A 460 48.23 -12.89 33.36
N GLY A 461 49.19 -13.74 33.00
CA GLY A 461 49.14 -14.58 31.81
C GLY A 461 48.25 -15.84 31.87
N GLU A 462 48.04 -16.36 30.66
CA GLU A 462 47.60 -17.71 30.23
C GLU A 462 46.11 -18.09 30.17
N LYS A 463 45.67 -18.24 28.89
CA LYS A 463 44.80 -19.27 28.29
C LYS A 463 43.55 -19.76 29.05
N ALA A 464 42.37 -19.48 28.47
CA ALA A 464 41.38 -20.51 28.14
C ALA A 464 40.34 -19.98 27.13
N ALA A 465 40.10 -20.75 26.08
CA ALA A 465 38.99 -20.57 25.15
C ALA A 465 37.68 -21.14 25.75
N THR A 466 36.57 -20.55 25.32
CA THR A 466 35.15 -21.00 25.34
C THR A 466 34.20 -20.14 26.17
N THR A 467 33.48 -19.25 25.49
CA THR A 467 32.00 -19.17 25.47
C THR A 467 31.62 -17.94 24.63
N SER A 468 30.91 -18.18 23.53
CA SER A 468 30.23 -17.14 22.75
C SER A 468 29.09 -16.57 23.59
N GLY A 469 29.43 -15.65 24.48
CA GLY A 469 28.48 -14.76 25.13
C GLY A 469 28.03 -13.71 24.14
N GLU A 470 26.72 -13.51 24.07
CA GLU A 470 26.06 -12.43 23.34
C GLU A 470 26.78 -11.10 23.60
N VAL A 471 27.31 -10.50 22.54
CA VAL A 471 27.79 -9.12 22.60
C VAL A 471 26.53 -8.25 22.71
N GLU A 472 26.10 -8.00 23.94
CA GLU A 472 25.16 -6.92 24.25
C GLU A 472 25.76 -5.63 23.69
N THR A 473 25.22 -5.18 22.57
CA THR A 473 25.55 -3.89 21.96
C THR A 473 24.96 -2.81 22.86
N THR A 474 25.74 -2.41 23.87
CA THR A 474 25.48 -1.20 24.64
C THR A 474 25.72 -0.01 23.71
N GLU A 475 24.68 0.43 23.01
CA GLU A 475 24.67 1.71 22.30
C GLU A 475 24.96 2.81 23.34
N LYS A 476 26.22 3.27 23.41
CA LYS A 476 26.63 4.37 24.31
C LYS A 476 25.74 5.59 24.01
N PRO A 477 24.83 6.00 24.92
CA PRO A 477 23.92 7.09 24.61
C PRO A 477 24.72 8.39 24.55
N ARG A 478 24.63 9.11 23.42
CA ARG A 478 25.34 10.37 23.18
C ARG A 478 24.40 11.57 23.33
N ILE A 479 24.92 12.67 23.86
CA ILE A 479 24.23 13.96 23.97
C ILE A 479 24.52 14.78 22.70
N PRO A 480 23.52 15.46 22.10
CA PRO A 480 23.75 16.35 20.97
C PRO A 480 24.62 17.55 21.39
N LEU A 481 25.79 17.69 20.76
CA LEU A 481 26.68 18.83 20.96
C LEU A 481 26.03 20.12 20.42
N ARG A 482 26.23 21.24 21.13
CA ARG A 482 25.70 22.55 20.73
C ARG A 482 26.75 23.31 19.95
N VAL A 483 26.36 23.82 18.78
CA VAL A 483 27.21 24.71 17.98
C VAL A 483 27.24 26.10 18.65
N PRO A 484 28.41 26.73 18.83
CA PRO A 484 28.48 28.08 19.40
C PRO A 484 27.69 29.12 18.60
N ASP A 485 27.02 30.04 19.30
CA ASP A 485 26.20 31.11 18.70
C ASP A 485 26.98 32.08 17.77
N SER A 486 28.32 32.05 17.86
CA SER A 486 29.23 32.85 17.03
C SER A 486 29.31 32.38 15.57
N VAL A 487 28.95 31.12 15.28
CA VAL A 487 29.03 30.55 13.92
C VAL A 487 27.76 30.90 13.14
N ARG A 488 27.91 31.78 12.15
CA ARG A 488 26.83 32.17 11.23
C ARG A 488 27.17 31.69 9.82
N VAL A 489 26.29 30.88 9.24
CA VAL A 489 26.42 30.39 7.87
C VAL A 489 25.19 30.80 7.08
N GLU A 490 25.36 31.77 6.20
CA GLU A 490 24.32 32.20 5.27
C GLU A 490 24.58 31.59 3.89
N ILE A 491 23.57 30.88 3.36
CA ILE A 491 23.68 30.16 2.09
C ILE A 491 22.85 30.93 1.06
N GLY A 492 23.57 31.68 0.22
CA GLY A 492 23.09 32.52 -0.86
C GLY A 492 23.11 31.80 -2.22
N LYS A 493 22.75 32.53 -3.28
CA LYS A 493 22.84 32.04 -4.65
C LYS A 493 24.29 31.73 -5.05
N ASP A 494 25.22 32.59 -4.66
CA ASP A 494 26.61 32.55 -5.14
C ASP A 494 27.44 31.42 -4.50
N ASN A 495 27.18 31.09 -3.22
CA ASN A 495 27.89 30.03 -2.51
C ASN A 495 27.18 28.66 -2.57
N LEU A 496 26.01 28.57 -3.20
CA LEU A 496 25.23 27.33 -3.33
C LEU A 496 26.03 26.22 -4.04
N THR A 497 26.84 26.60 -5.02
CA THR A 497 27.70 25.69 -5.79
C THR A 497 28.72 24.97 -4.93
N ASP A 498 29.20 25.58 -3.85
CA ASP A 498 30.18 24.96 -2.93
C ASP A 498 29.57 23.79 -2.18
N TYR A 499 28.25 23.83 -1.95
CA TYR A 499 27.52 22.77 -1.29
C TYR A 499 27.05 21.71 -2.29
N LEU A 500 26.51 22.10 -3.45
CA LEU A 500 25.84 21.14 -4.32
C LEU A 500 26.65 20.67 -5.52
N GLY A 501 27.70 21.42 -5.88
CA GLY A 501 28.42 21.29 -7.14
C GLY A 501 27.79 22.15 -8.25
N PRO A 502 28.25 21.99 -9.50
CA PRO A 502 27.70 22.74 -10.63
C PRO A 502 26.21 22.46 -10.84
N PRO A 503 25.46 23.42 -11.42
CA PRO A 503 24.03 23.25 -11.68
C PRO A 503 23.78 22.07 -12.62
N VAL A 504 22.76 21.28 -12.30
CA VAL A 504 22.39 20.08 -13.09
C VAL A 504 21.59 20.47 -14.33
N PHE A 505 20.85 21.58 -14.25
CA PHE A 505 19.96 22.08 -15.28
C PHE A 505 20.28 23.55 -15.55
N THR A 506 20.59 23.90 -16.80
CA THR A 506 21.03 25.25 -17.20
C THR A 506 19.91 26.04 -17.90
N SER A 507 19.14 25.42 -18.80
CA SER A 507 17.95 26.04 -19.40
C SER A 507 16.94 24.99 -19.89
N ASP A 508 15.66 25.36 -19.88
CA ASP A 508 14.58 24.63 -20.57
C ASP A 508 14.41 25.08 -22.02
N ARG A 509 14.97 26.25 -22.36
CA ARG A 509 14.97 26.78 -23.72
C ARG A 509 16.17 26.23 -24.48
N LEU A 510 15.90 25.51 -25.58
CA LEU A 510 16.92 24.96 -26.47
C LEU A 510 17.35 25.98 -27.54
N TYR A 511 16.41 26.81 -28.00
CA TYR A 511 16.65 27.83 -29.02
C TYR A 511 16.24 29.21 -28.51
N ASP A 512 17.17 30.16 -28.51
CA ASP A 512 16.85 31.57 -28.26
C ASP A 512 16.09 32.20 -29.43
N VAL A 513 16.44 31.78 -30.65
CA VAL A 513 15.75 32.10 -31.90
C VAL A 513 15.49 30.79 -32.63
N SER A 514 14.23 30.48 -32.90
CA SER A 514 13.85 29.27 -33.64
C SER A 514 14.12 29.43 -35.13
N PRO A 515 14.95 28.58 -35.76
CA PRO A 515 15.08 28.59 -37.21
C PRO A 515 13.80 28.05 -37.88
N PRO A 516 13.58 28.34 -39.18
CA PRO A 516 12.51 27.70 -39.94
C PRO A 516 12.58 26.18 -39.84
N GLY A 517 11.44 25.55 -39.60
CA GLY A 517 11.37 24.11 -39.35
C GLY A 517 11.49 23.72 -37.88
N VAL A 518 11.53 24.67 -36.94
CA VAL A 518 11.53 24.37 -35.50
C VAL A 518 10.31 25.00 -34.83
N SER A 519 9.53 24.19 -34.11
CA SER A 519 8.36 24.65 -33.35
C SER A 519 8.36 24.07 -31.94
N MET A 520 7.98 24.88 -30.95
CA MET A 520 7.84 24.42 -29.57
C MET A 520 6.47 23.76 -29.33
N GLY A 521 6.49 22.54 -28.81
CA GLY A 521 5.32 21.78 -28.38
C GLY A 521 5.34 21.50 -26.88
N LEU A 522 4.16 21.25 -26.31
CA LEU A 522 4.02 20.88 -24.91
C LEU A 522 3.64 19.41 -24.76
N ALA A 523 4.42 18.67 -23.98
CA ALA A 523 4.18 17.27 -23.66
C ALA A 523 3.87 17.08 -22.19
N TRP A 524 3.16 15.99 -21.91
CA TRP A 524 2.95 15.49 -20.56
C TRP A 524 3.83 14.25 -20.37
N THR A 525 4.62 14.24 -19.30
CA THR A 525 5.46 13.11 -18.90
C THR A 525 5.12 12.70 -17.47
N GLN A 526 5.60 11.53 -17.04
CA GLN A 526 5.43 11.08 -15.65
C GLN A 526 6.06 12.03 -14.62
N MET A 527 7.04 12.83 -15.04
CA MET A 527 7.71 13.83 -14.20
C MET A 527 6.96 15.18 -14.18
N GLY A 528 5.93 15.32 -15.02
CA GLY A 528 5.16 16.55 -15.23
C GLY A 528 5.21 17.03 -16.68
N GLY A 529 4.82 18.29 -16.88
CA GLY A 529 4.88 18.91 -18.20
C GLY A 529 6.31 19.21 -18.65
N ALA A 530 6.55 19.02 -19.95
CA ALA A 530 7.80 19.32 -20.62
C ALA A 530 7.56 20.16 -21.89
N ALA A 531 8.42 21.15 -22.13
CA ALA A 531 8.50 21.80 -23.43
C ALA A 531 9.44 20.98 -24.31
N MET A 532 9.00 20.65 -25.53
CA MET A 532 9.78 19.89 -26.50
C MET A 532 9.85 20.68 -27.79
N TYR A 533 10.98 20.57 -28.50
CA TYR A 533 11.15 21.18 -29.81
C TYR A 533 10.90 20.12 -30.87
N ILE A 534 10.05 20.41 -31.84
CA ILE A 534 9.91 19.54 -33.01
C ILE A 534 10.72 20.20 -34.11
N GLU A 535 11.65 19.41 -34.66
CA GLU A 535 12.59 19.86 -35.68
C GLU A 535 12.24 19.17 -36.99
N SER A 536 12.22 19.93 -38.08
CA SER A 536 11.99 19.44 -39.43
C SER A 536 13.07 20.01 -40.32
N ILE A 537 13.80 19.13 -41.00
CA ILE A 537 14.87 19.53 -41.93
C ILE A 537 14.67 18.89 -43.30
N LEU A 538 15.26 19.52 -44.31
CA LEU A 538 15.36 18.98 -45.66
C LEU A 538 16.64 18.13 -45.76
N GLN A 539 16.49 16.84 -46.06
CA GLN A 539 17.62 15.90 -46.16
C GLN A 539 18.32 15.90 -47.53
N ALA A 540 17.63 16.35 -48.58
CA ALA A 540 18.15 16.33 -49.94
C ALA A 540 17.71 17.58 -50.72
N PRO A 541 18.54 18.11 -51.63
CA PRO A 541 18.15 19.21 -52.51
C PRO A 541 16.88 18.89 -53.29
N LEU A 542 16.03 19.91 -53.48
CA LEU A 542 14.83 19.80 -54.29
C LEU A 542 15.24 19.68 -55.76
N ARG A 543 15.06 18.49 -56.33
CA ARG A 543 15.26 18.22 -57.77
C ARG A 543 13.97 17.65 -58.35
N PRO A 544 13.70 17.85 -59.66
CA PRO A 544 12.52 17.27 -60.31
C PRO A 544 12.40 15.75 -60.16
N SER A 545 13.55 15.05 -60.11
CA SER A 545 13.64 13.60 -59.95
C SER A 545 13.49 13.10 -58.51
N THR A 546 13.56 13.99 -57.52
CA THR A 546 13.45 13.62 -56.10
C THR A 546 12.01 13.20 -55.78
N ARG A 547 11.85 12.04 -55.14
CA ARG A 547 10.57 11.58 -54.60
C ARG A 547 10.40 12.06 -53.15
N PRO A 548 9.18 12.43 -52.74
CA PRO A 548 8.94 12.90 -51.40
C PRO A 548 9.07 11.73 -50.40
N GLN A 549 9.72 12.00 -49.28
CA GLN A 549 9.94 11.01 -48.21
C GLN A 549 9.84 11.70 -46.86
N LEU A 550 9.38 10.99 -45.84
CA LEU A 550 9.37 11.45 -44.46
C LEU A 550 10.07 10.41 -43.59
N GLU A 551 11.20 10.79 -42.99
CA GLU A 551 11.89 10.04 -41.97
C GLU A 551 11.60 10.62 -40.59
N ILE A 552 11.47 9.75 -39.58
CA ILE A 552 11.02 10.14 -38.24
C ILE A 552 11.96 9.52 -37.21
N THR A 553 12.52 10.35 -36.32
CA THR A 553 13.38 9.90 -35.21
C THR A 553 13.00 10.57 -33.89
N GLY A 554 13.49 10.04 -32.75
CA GLY A 554 13.18 10.57 -31.42
C GLY A 554 12.50 9.59 -30.46
N ASN A 555 12.60 8.27 -30.73
CA ASN A 555 12.01 7.20 -29.90
C ASN A 555 10.49 7.33 -29.72
N LEU A 556 9.80 7.55 -30.84
CA LEU A 556 8.34 7.69 -30.89
C LEU A 556 7.65 6.32 -30.90
N LYS A 557 6.59 6.18 -30.11
CA LYS A 557 5.71 4.99 -30.12
C LYS A 557 4.65 5.07 -31.23
N SER A 558 3.82 4.04 -31.35
CA SER A 558 2.87 3.85 -32.47
C SER A 558 1.93 5.04 -32.66
N VAL A 559 1.29 5.55 -31.60
CA VAL A 559 0.31 6.64 -31.70
C VAL A 559 0.97 7.93 -32.17
N MET A 560 2.19 8.23 -31.68
CA MET A 560 2.91 9.43 -32.08
C MET A 560 3.47 9.34 -33.52
N LYS A 561 3.86 8.15 -33.98
CA LYS A 561 4.20 7.90 -35.40
C LYS A 561 3.00 8.11 -36.33
N GLU A 562 1.83 7.64 -35.92
CA GLU A 562 0.59 7.86 -36.65
C GLU A 562 0.22 9.34 -36.69
N SER A 563 0.29 10.03 -35.55
CA SER A 563 0.08 11.49 -35.46
C SER A 563 1.02 12.27 -36.39
N THR A 564 2.29 11.86 -36.49
CA THR A 564 3.26 12.47 -37.42
C THR A 564 2.84 12.30 -38.88
N THR A 565 2.31 11.12 -39.22
CA THR A 565 1.83 10.83 -40.58
C THR A 565 0.58 11.64 -40.93
N ILE A 566 -0.33 11.81 -39.96
CA ILE A 566 -1.53 12.66 -40.10
C ILE A 566 -1.13 14.12 -40.28
N ALA A 567 -0.22 14.63 -39.45
CA ALA A 567 0.27 16.00 -39.53
C ALA A 567 0.95 16.29 -40.87
N TYR A 568 1.75 15.36 -41.39
CA TYR A 568 2.37 15.50 -42.72
C TYR A 568 1.33 15.51 -43.85
N SER A 569 0.36 14.60 -43.80
CA SER A 569 -0.72 14.53 -44.80
C SER A 569 -1.57 15.80 -44.80
N PHE A 570 -1.88 16.32 -43.60
CA PHE A 570 -2.58 17.58 -43.44
C PHE A 570 -1.74 18.76 -43.94
N ALA A 571 -0.46 18.87 -43.58
CA ALA A 571 0.42 19.95 -44.03
C ALA A 571 0.51 20.01 -45.56
N LYS A 572 0.58 18.85 -46.24
CA LYS A 572 0.46 18.78 -47.71
C LYS A 572 -0.87 19.34 -48.21
N SER A 573 -1.98 18.86 -47.66
CA SER A 573 -3.32 19.32 -48.07
C SER A 573 -3.49 20.82 -47.84
N PHE A 574 -2.97 21.34 -46.73
CA PHE A 574 -3.00 22.76 -46.38
C PHE A 574 -2.21 23.60 -47.38
N MET A 575 -0.98 23.19 -47.72
CA MET A 575 -0.18 23.86 -48.75
C MET A 575 -0.87 23.88 -50.12
N VAL A 576 -1.44 22.75 -50.55
CA VAL A 576 -2.17 22.70 -51.83
C VAL A 576 -3.35 23.68 -51.87
N LYS A 577 -4.06 23.84 -50.76
CA LYS A 577 -5.24 24.72 -50.67
C LYS A 577 -4.87 26.20 -50.57
N GLN A 578 -3.85 26.54 -49.77
CA GLN A 578 -3.52 27.93 -49.43
C GLN A 578 -2.37 28.51 -50.28
N PHE A 579 -1.47 27.64 -50.76
CA PHE A 579 -0.24 27.99 -51.48
C PHE A 579 -0.04 27.08 -52.70
N ALA A 580 -1.00 27.09 -53.62
CA ALA A 580 -1.06 26.16 -54.76
C ALA A 580 0.18 26.15 -55.67
N ASN A 581 0.98 27.23 -55.71
CA ASN A 581 2.19 27.32 -56.52
C ASN A 581 3.46 26.86 -55.77
N ASN A 582 3.35 26.55 -54.48
CA ASN A 582 4.46 26.07 -53.67
C ASN A 582 4.51 24.54 -53.66
N HIS A 583 5.37 23.99 -54.52
CA HIS A 583 5.56 22.55 -54.73
C HIS A 583 6.56 21.88 -53.78
N PHE A 584 6.87 22.50 -52.63
CA PHE A 584 7.89 22.00 -51.71
C PHE A 584 7.67 20.54 -51.31
N PHE A 585 6.47 20.20 -50.82
CA PHE A 585 6.17 18.85 -50.32
C PHE A 585 6.01 17.77 -51.41
N ASP A 586 5.97 18.16 -52.68
CA ASP A 586 5.92 17.23 -53.81
C ASP A 586 7.29 16.59 -54.05
N LYS A 587 8.37 17.30 -53.67
CA LYS A 587 9.76 16.92 -53.95
C LYS A 587 10.63 16.76 -52.70
N ALA A 588 10.21 17.30 -51.56
CA ALA A 588 11.02 17.32 -50.35
C ALA A 588 11.20 15.92 -49.73
N LYS A 589 12.46 15.57 -49.44
CA LYS A 589 12.83 14.50 -48.51
C LYS A 589 13.06 15.13 -47.15
N LEU A 590 12.18 14.80 -46.20
CA LEU A 590 12.12 15.45 -44.90
C LEU A 590 12.54 14.51 -43.79
N HIS A 591 13.20 15.08 -42.78
CA HIS A 591 13.42 14.41 -41.51
C HIS A 591 12.73 15.22 -40.42
N LEU A 592 11.78 14.58 -39.73
CA LEU A 592 11.20 15.12 -38.51
C LEU A 592 11.86 14.46 -37.29
N HIS A 593 12.46 15.28 -36.44
CA HIS A 593 13.10 14.85 -35.20
C HIS A 593 12.37 15.41 -33.99
N VAL A 594 12.20 14.56 -32.98
CA VAL A 594 11.78 14.97 -31.63
C VAL A 594 12.93 14.66 -30.65
N PRO A 595 13.70 15.68 -30.21
CA PRO A 595 14.84 15.56 -29.29
C PRO A 595 14.54 14.81 -28.01
N ASP A 596 15.57 14.42 -27.27
CA ASP A 596 15.55 13.49 -26.12
C ASP A 596 15.20 12.04 -26.49
N GLY A 597 15.99 11.43 -27.38
CA GLY A 597 15.77 10.05 -27.85
C GLY A 597 15.80 8.97 -26.75
N ALA A 598 16.35 9.25 -25.58
CA ALA A 598 16.37 8.32 -24.45
C ALA A 598 14.97 8.11 -23.83
N VAL A 599 14.08 9.09 -23.93
CA VAL A 599 12.73 9.03 -23.35
C VAL A 599 11.74 8.62 -24.42
N SER A 600 10.99 7.54 -24.17
CA SER A 600 9.91 7.13 -25.09
C SER A 600 8.75 8.11 -25.04
N LYS A 601 8.33 8.59 -26.21
CA LYS A 601 7.27 9.60 -26.36
C LYS A 601 6.06 8.98 -27.04
N ASP A 602 4.88 9.20 -26.47
CA ASP A 602 3.63 8.65 -26.98
C ASP A 602 2.47 9.62 -26.74
N GLY A 603 1.48 9.55 -27.63
CA GLY A 603 0.28 10.39 -27.59
C GLY A 603 0.13 11.34 -28.78
N PRO A 604 -1.11 11.69 -29.17
CA PRO A 604 -1.39 12.44 -30.39
C PRO A 604 -1.32 13.97 -30.21
N SER A 605 -1.08 14.47 -29.00
CA SER A 605 -1.21 15.89 -28.64
C SER A 605 -0.16 16.85 -29.23
N ALA A 606 0.73 16.35 -30.08
CA ALA A 606 1.75 17.12 -30.80
C ALA A 606 1.40 17.37 -32.28
N GLY A 607 0.20 16.95 -32.73
CA GLY A 607 -0.20 17.01 -34.15
C GLY A 607 -0.12 18.42 -34.74
N ILE A 608 -0.64 19.43 -34.02
CA ILE A 608 -0.56 20.82 -34.49
C ILE A 608 0.88 21.36 -34.49
N THR A 609 1.72 20.94 -33.54
CA THR A 609 3.13 21.34 -33.47
C THR A 609 3.93 20.75 -34.63
N MET A 610 3.69 19.48 -34.96
CA MET A 610 4.34 18.80 -36.10
C MET A 610 3.94 19.43 -37.43
N ALA A 611 2.65 19.71 -37.62
CA ALA A 611 2.18 20.40 -38.83
C ALA A 611 2.81 21.80 -38.96
N THR A 612 2.92 22.54 -37.86
CA THR A 612 3.53 23.87 -37.84
C THR A 612 5.03 23.84 -38.13
N SER A 613 5.75 22.87 -37.58
CA SER A 613 7.17 22.63 -37.88
C SER A 613 7.37 22.36 -39.38
N LEU A 614 6.55 21.49 -39.97
CA LEU A 614 6.63 21.17 -41.40
C LEU A 614 6.28 22.38 -42.29
N LEU A 615 5.24 23.14 -41.94
CA LEU A 615 4.85 24.35 -42.68
C LEU A 615 5.88 25.47 -42.54
N SER A 616 6.44 25.67 -41.34
CA SER A 616 7.53 26.63 -41.10
C SER A 616 8.72 26.38 -42.03
N LEU A 617 9.12 25.12 -42.19
CA LEU A 617 10.18 24.73 -43.12
C LEU A 617 9.79 24.99 -44.59
N ALA A 618 8.57 24.63 -44.99
CA ALA A 618 8.10 24.78 -46.37
C ALA A 618 7.92 26.24 -46.80
N LEU A 619 7.59 27.12 -45.85
CA LEU A 619 7.36 28.55 -46.05
C LEU A 619 8.62 29.38 -45.84
N ASP A 620 9.70 28.78 -45.34
CA ASP A 620 10.93 29.47 -44.94
C ASP A 620 10.64 30.62 -43.94
N ALA A 621 9.75 30.34 -42.98
CA ALA A 621 9.24 31.31 -42.02
C ALA A 621 9.47 30.79 -40.59
N PRO A 622 10.26 31.50 -39.75
CA PRO A 622 10.51 31.08 -38.38
C PRO A 622 9.28 31.26 -37.50
N VAL A 623 9.13 30.38 -36.49
CA VAL A 623 8.08 30.48 -35.46
C VAL A 623 8.62 31.29 -34.28
N ASN A 624 7.78 32.15 -33.70
CA ASN A 624 8.17 32.90 -32.51
C ASN A 624 8.54 31.94 -31.36
N PRO A 625 9.77 32.01 -30.78
CA PRO A 625 10.25 31.08 -29.76
C PRO A 625 9.49 31.19 -28.42
N THR A 626 8.64 32.20 -28.24
CA THR A 626 7.79 32.37 -27.04
C THR A 626 6.39 31.77 -27.18
N VAL A 627 6.08 31.18 -28.34
CA VAL A 627 4.81 30.50 -28.61
C VAL A 627 4.97 29.01 -28.40
N ALA A 628 4.16 28.44 -27.51
CA ALA A 628 4.05 27.00 -27.31
C ALA A 628 2.64 26.52 -27.68
N MET A 629 2.54 25.32 -28.25
CA MET A 629 1.26 24.78 -28.70
C MET A 629 1.08 23.30 -28.36
N THR A 630 -0.16 22.88 -28.19
CA THR A 630 -0.54 21.47 -28.01
C THR A 630 -1.94 21.22 -28.54
N GLY A 631 -2.15 20.08 -29.17
CA GLY A 631 -3.42 19.74 -29.79
C GLY A 631 -3.28 18.52 -30.68
N GLU A 632 -4.25 17.62 -30.59
CA GLU A 632 -4.40 16.55 -31.56
C GLU A 632 -4.99 17.11 -32.86
N LEU A 633 -4.49 16.63 -34.00
CA LEU A 633 -4.84 17.13 -35.32
C LEU A 633 -5.46 16.02 -36.16
N THR A 634 -6.61 16.29 -36.76
CA THR A 634 -7.24 15.39 -37.74
C THR A 634 -6.76 15.68 -39.17
N LEU A 635 -6.98 14.74 -40.09
CA LEU A 635 -6.70 14.92 -41.53
C LEU A 635 -7.44 16.12 -42.15
N THR A 636 -8.59 16.52 -41.60
CA THR A 636 -9.38 17.65 -42.08
C THR A 636 -8.93 19.00 -41.51
N GLY A 637 -8.06 18.99 -40.49
CA GLY A 637 -7.58 20.19 -39.82
C GLY A 637 -8.34 20.57 -38.55
N LYS A 638 -9.20 19.70 -38.01
CA LYS A 638 -9.85 19.93 -36.72
C LYS A 638 -8.85 19.68 -35.59
N VAL A 639 -8.87 20.54 -34.57
CA VAL A 639 -8.04 20.40 -33.38
C VAL A 639 -8.88 19.74 -32.28
N LEU A 640 -8.42 18.60 -31.77
CA LEU A 640 -9.13 17.80 -30.77
C LEU A 640 -8.60 18.02 -29.35
N ARG A 641 -9.46 17.77 -28.37
CA ARG A 641 -9.18 17.87 -26.94
C ARG A 641 -7.94 17.07 -26.54
N ILE A 642 -7.16 17.62 -25.62
CA ILE A 642 -5.99 16.97 -25.02
C ILE A 642 -6.14 16.81 -23.49
N GLY A 643 -5.33 15.93 -22.90
CA GLY A 643 -5.14 15.86 -21.45
C GLY A 643 -3.95 16.70 -20.95
N GLY A 644 -3.95 16.98 -19.64
CA GLY A 644 -2.82 17.55 -18.92
C GLY A 644 -2.50 19.02 -19.25
N LEU A 645 -3.52 19.84 -19.56
CA LEU A 645 -3.32 21.25 -19.92
C LEU A 645 -2.61 22.04 -18.80
N ARG A 646 -2.93 21.74 -17.54
CA ARG A 646 -2.29 22.38 -16.38
C ARG A 646 -0.79 22.17 -16.36
N GLU A 647 -0.33 20.92 -16.41
CA GLU A 647 1.08 20.58 -16.37
C GLU A 647 1.82 21.14 -17.58
N LYS A 648 1.20 21.08 -18.76
CA LYS A 648 1.72 21.66 -20.01
C LYS A 648 1.89 23.18 -19.90
N THR A 649 0.93 23.88 -19.30
CA THR A 649 1.00 25.33 -19.09
C THR A 649 2.11 25.71 -18.09
N VAL A 650 2.28 24.93 -17.02
CA VAL A 650 3.41 25.11 -16.08
C VAL A 650 4.76 24.94 -16.79
N ALA A 651 4.86 23.98 -17.72
CA ALA A 651 6.06 23.79 -18.52
C ALA A 651 6.32 24.95 -19.49
N ALA A 652 5.27 25.47 -20.15
CA ALA A 652 5.36 26.63 -21.02
C ALA A 652 5.89 27.86 -20.26
N ARG A 653 5.36 28.12 -19.06
CA ARG A 653 5.86 29.21 -18.20
C ARG A 653 7.33 29.05 -17.85
N ARG A 654 7.74 27.83 -17.49
CA ARG A 654 9.13 27.51 -17.13
C ARG A 654 10.10 27.67 -18.31
N ALA A 655 9.65 27.39 -19.53
CA ALA A 655 10.38 27.64 -20.78
C ALA A 655 10.38 29.14 -21.20
N GLY A 656 9.75 30.01 -20.40
CA GLY A 656 9.65 31.44 -20.67
C GLY A 656 8.74 31.79 -21.86
N CYS A 657 7.75 30.94 -22.14
CA CYS A 657 6.74 31.23 -23.15
C CYS A 657 5.84 32.37 -22.68
N LYS A 658 5.26 33.10 -23.63
CA LYS A 658 4.26 34.14 -23.40
C LYS A 658 2.88 33.73 -23.91
N THR A 659 2.86 32.81 -24.89
CA THR A 659 1.65 32.44 -25.61
C THR A 659 1.49 30.93 -25.59
N VAL A 660 0.31 30.44 -25.23
CA VAL A 660 -0.05 29.01 -25.25
C VAL A 660 -1.27 28.81 -26.15
N ILE A 661 -1.10 28.02 -27.21
CA ILE A 661 -2.19 27.64 -28.11
C ILE A 661 -2.70 26.24 -27.70
N PHE A 662 -4.00 26.12 -27.45
CA PHE A 662 -4.63 24.89 -26.97
C PHE A 662 -6.01 24.66 -27.60
N PRO A 663 -6.55 23.42 -27.59
CA PRO A 663 -7.83 23.12 -28.23
C PRO A 663 -9.00 23.84 -27.54
N SER A 664 -9.98 24.30 -28.32
CA SER A 664 -11.19 24.97 -27.84
C SER A 664 -12.00 24.12 -26.84
N ASP A 665 -12.00 22.79 -27.03
CA ASP A 665 -12.62 21.83 -26.10
C ASP A 665 -11.97 21.80 -24.70
N ASN A 666 -10.78 22.38 -24.53
CA ASN A 666 -10.09 22.50 -23.24
C ASN A 666 -10.29 23.88 -22.56
N THR A 667 -11.23 24.70 -23.01
CA THR A 667 -11.49 26.03 -22.43
C THR A 667 -11.88 25.96 -20.95
N SER A 668 -12.66 24.95 -20.54
CA SER A 668 -12.98 24.71 -19.12
C SER A 668 -11.71 24.49 -18.30
N ASP A 669 -10.82 23.64 -18.80
CA ASP A 669 -9.59 23.25 -18.12
C ASP A 669 -8.65 24.45 -17.97
N TRP A 670 -8.65 25.37 -18.94
CA TRP A 670 -7.93 26.65 -18.85
C TRP A 670 -8.52 27.56 -17.78
N LEU A 671 -9.85 27.69 -17.71
CA LEU A 671 -10.52 28.55 -16.73
C LEU A 671 -10.25 28.10 -15.28
N GLU A 672 -10.18 26.78 -15.05
CA GLU A 672 -9.85 26.20 -13.75
C GLU A 672 -8.38 26.38 -13.33
N LEU A 673 -7.49 26.81 -14.24
CA LEU A 673 -6.10 27.03 -13.86
C LEU A 673 -5.99 28.18 -12.85
N PRO A 674 -5.23 27.99 -11.75
CA PRO A 674 -4.89 29.04 -10.81
C PRO A 674 -4.32 30.30 -11.49
N GLU A 675 -4.69 31.49 -11.00
CA GLU A 675 -4.24 32.77 -11.56
C GLU A 675 -2.72 32.91 -11.58
N ASN A 676 -2.05 32.40 -10.54
CA ASN A 676 -0.60 32.40 -10.47
C ASN A 676 0.04 31.61 -11.62
N ILE A 677 -0.64 30.65 -12.28
CA ILE A 677 -0.13 29.92 -13.46
C ILE A 677 -0.38 30.73 -14.74
N LYS A 678 -1.54 31.39 -14.84
CA LYS A 678 -1.93 32.23 -16.00
C LYS A 678 -1.15 33.53 -16.07
N GLU A 679 -0.66 34.04 -14.94
CA GLU A 679 0.05 35.31 -14.87
C GLU A 679 1.28 35.33 -15.81
N GLY A 680 1.25 36.23 -16.79
CA GLY A 680 2.29 36.38 -17.82
C GLY A 680 2.15 35.44 -19.02
N LEU A 681 1.06 34.64 -19.10
CA LEU A 681 0.73 33.77 -20.22
C LEU A 681 -0.62 34.13 -20.85
N GLU A 682 -0.62 34.29 -22.17
CA GLU A 682 -1.83 34.45 -22.98
C GLU A 682 -2.23 33.09 -23.57
N GLY A 683 -3.48 32.70 -23.34
CA GLY A 683 -4.03 31.44 -23.82
C GLY A 683 -4.96 31.65 -25.02
N HIS A 684 -4.68 30.97 -26.14
CA HIS A 684 -5.56 30.98 -27.32
C HIS A 684 -6.21 29.61 -27.53
N ALA A 685 -7.53 29.59 -27.38
CA ALA A 685 -8.37 28.43 -27.66
C ALA A 685 -8.65 28.32 -29.17
N VAL A 686 -8.32 27.19 -29.78
CA VAL A 686 -8.47 26.98 -31.24
C VAL A 686 -9.34 25.76 -31.58
N GLY A 687 -10.22 25.88 -32.56
CA GLY A 687 -11.04 24.77 -33.08
C GLY A 687 -10.45 24.12 -34.33
N TRP A 688 -9.75 24.91 -35.13
CA TRP A 688 -9.22 24.50 -36.43
C TRP A 688 -7.76 24.94 -36.58
N TYR A 689 -6.99 24.17 -37.35
CA TYR A 689 -5.59 24.47 -37.59
C TYR A 689 -5.38 25.82 -38.32
N GLY A 690 -6.35 26.29 -39.10
CA GLY A 690 -6.26 27.60 -39.74
C GLY A 690 -6.05 28.73 -38.73
N GLU A 691 -6.71 28.66 -37.57
CA GLU A 691 -6.54 29.62 -36.48
C GLU A 691 -5.13 29.54 -35.88
N VAL A 692 -4.59 28.32 -35.74
CA VAL A 692 -3.18 28.11 -35.32
C VAL A 692 -2.22 28.76 -36.31
N PHE A 693 -2.46 28.57 -37.60
CA PHE A 693 -1.62 29.13 -38.66
C PHE A 693 -1.59 30.67 -38.61
N ASP A 694 -2.75 31.31 -38.49
CA ASP A 694 -2.86 32.77 -38.44
C ASP A 694 -2.22 33.35 -37.16
N LEU A 695 -2.30 32.64 -36.02
CA LEU A 695 -1.64 33.04 -34.77
C LEU A 695 -0.11 32.88 -34.82
N VAL A 696 0.38 31.85 -35.50
CA VAL A 696 1.82 31.54 -35.57
C VAL A 696 2.53 32.37 -36.64
N PHE A 697 1.86 32.69 -37.75
CA PHE A 697 2.41 33.40 -38.90
C PHE A 697 1.63 34.69 -39.22
N PRO A 698 1.51 35.66 -38.28
CA PRO A 698 0.68 36.85 -38.47
C PRO A 698 1.17 37.76 -39.61
N ASP A 699 2.49 37.89 -39.77
CA ASP A 699 3.13 38.82 -40.71
C ASP A 699 3.65 38.13 -41.99
N LEU A 700 3.17 36.93 -42.30
CA LEU A 700 3.65 36.18 -43.46
C LEU A 700 3.19 36.83 -44.77
N ASP A 701 4.16 37.20 -45.63
CA ASP A 701 3.86 37.58 -47.01
C ASP A 701 3.36 36.37 -47.81
N ARG A 702 2.03 36.25 -47.91
CA ARG A 702 1.38 35.13 -48.61
C ARG A 702 1.76 35.04 -50.09
N LYS A 703 2.11 36.15 -50.76
CA LYS A 703 2.53 36.12 -52.16
C LYS A 703 3.90 35.50 -52.29
N GLN A 704 4.83 35.90 -51.43
CA GLN A 704 6.18 35.33 -51.39
C GLN A 704 6.15 33.87 -50.94
N ALA A 705 5.36 33.54 -49.91
CA ALA A 705 5.19 32.17 -49.42
C ALA A 705 4.60 31.20 -50.46
N ASN A 706 3.75 31.71 -51.37
CA ASN A 706 3.22 30.93 -52.49
C ASN A 706 4.28 30.64 -53.57
N GLN A 707 5.39 31.40 -53.57
CA GLN A 707 6.54 31.17 -54.45
C GLN A 707 7.59 30.39 -53.67
N CYS A 708 7.79 29.12 -54.00
CA CYS A 708 8.80 28.30 -53.33
C CYS A 708 10.22 28.85 -53.60
N LYS A 709 10.77 29.64 -52.66
CA LYS A 709 12.17 30.15 -52.73
C LYS A 709 13.18 29.02 -52.91
N MET A 710 12.93 27.89 -52.25
CA MET A 710 13.73 26.67 -52.30
C MET A 710 13.65 25.93 -53.65
N CYS A 711 12.67 26.28 -54.50
CA CYS A 711 12.42 25.69 -55.81
C CYS A 711 12.86 26.61 -56.96
N ALA A 712 13.36 27.83 -56.68
CA ALA A 712 13.66 28.85 -57.69
C ALA A 712 14.80 28.51 -58.67
N GLY A 713 15.43 27.33 -58.53
CA GLY A 713 16.38 26.75 -59.49
C GLY A 713 15.80 25.67 -60.42
N VAL A 714 14.48 25.44 -60.40
CA VAL A 714 13.81 24.49 -61.30
C VAL A 714 13.31 25.25 -62.53
N GLU A 715 14.14 25.34 -63.57
CA GLU A 715 13.69 25.81 -64.89
C GLU A 715 12.48 24.98 -65.35
N LYS A 716 11.46 25.66 -65.87
CA LYS A 716 10.28 25.03 -66.48
C LYS A 716 10.72 24.13 -67.65
N PRO A 717 10.05 22.99 -67.91
CA PRO A 717 10.31 22.24 -69.13
C PRO A 717 9.90 23.13 -70.32
N THR A 718 10.84 23.43 -71.19
CA THR A 718 10.55 24.00 -72.51
C THR A 718 9.74 22.99 -73.31
N GLU A 719 8.51 23.36 -73.66
CA GLU A 719 7.82 22.76 -74.80
C GLU A 719 8.69 22.97 -76.04
N LYS A 720 9.30 21.88 -76.54
CA LYS A 720 9.58 21.58 -77.95
C LYS A 720 10.72 20.57 -78.04
N GLU A 721 10.41 19.39 -78.55
CA GLU A 721 11.17 18.72 -79.60
C GLU A 721 10.32 17.56 -80.12
N GLU A 722 9.45 17.89 -81.07
CA GLU A 722 9.05 16.94 -82.10
C GLU A 722 10.31 16.60 -82.90
N HIS A 723 10.78 15.35 -82.81
CA HIS A 723 11.68 14.80 -83.81
C HIS A 723 11.12 13.46 -84.31
N GLU A 724 10.43 13.60 -85.44
CA GLU A 724 10.56 12.81 -86.67
C GLU A 724 11.21 11.42 -86.55
N ARG A 725 10.43 10.40 -86.91
CA ARG A 725 10.92 9.08 -87.27
C ARG A 725 11.58 9.15 -88.66
N PRO A 726 12.72 8.51 -88.90
CA PRO A 726 13.09 8.08 -90.24
C PRO A 726 12.40 6.75 -90.55
N GLN A 727 11.70 6.72 -91.67
CA GLN A 727 11.32 5.52 -92.42
C GLN A 727 12.52 5.03 -93.26
N GLU A 728 12.47 3.72 -93.57
CA GLU A 728 13.21 3.00 -94.65
C GLU A 728 14.70 2.72 -94.36
N ASP A 729 15.31 1.56 -94.66
CA ASP A 729 14.91 0.31 -95.35
C ASP A 729 15.99 -0.77 -95.09
N GLU A 730 15.62 -2.03 -95.38
CA GLU A 730 16.37 -3.32 -95.35
C GLU A 730 16.46 -4.14 -94.06
#